data_AF-A0A7V3HIT6-F1
#
_entry.id   AF-A0A7V3HIT6-F1
#
_cell.length_a   1.000
_cell.length_b   1.000
_cell.length_c   1.000
_cell.angle_alpha   90.00
_cell.angle_beta   90.00
_cell.angle_gamma   90.00
#
_symmetry.space_group_name_H-M   'P 1'
#
loop_
_entity.id
_entity.type
_entity.pdbx_description
1 polymer ?
#
loop_
_entity_poly.entity_id
_entity_poly.type
_entity_poly.pdbx_seq_one_letter_code
_entity_poly.pdbx_strand_id
1 'polypeptide(L)'
;MGCQNSATSTPVLPTPGVTETATFTPTATNTPTPSPTPTPTPTPSSGSVAFISNRHGQFEIYLQEIDSGHLSLLTQDRLEKADLAWAPDRNWFAFAAKKANGHWQIYLKDLTGKTIPLTEGPADSRQPAWSPDGRRLAFVTNRDGNWEIYLVNRDGSGLVNLTRNPASDWHPTWSPDGQKIAFVSNRDGNWEIYVVDVNGNNPVNLTNSLAGEDFPVWSPTGELIAFISDAEGQWDVYLMNADGTGRRNLTHNPGYDGQPAWSPDGEYLVFTSKRDGNFELYQIRADGSDLKRLTRNPADDVYPVWVKPPEGGKGATPKKGRTPKQGGASKGELDYQPVTMWHFPADPRIDGMRAHILQTLGQVETGFLSQNRTIFGFEPGDDYQQIYIRDTSFILPTAQYFYPPIFLFSPVEEFLYRQYEDDTLSSDGDAGMRPGAGAVSGVLCLGPSCVNKETVVSDEESSLIHAAYICYKAGGGADWLRKQIRGKTIIERLNLAMEWLYTHRLDNKWQLLKRGHTVDWGDVKVEPGGNPTDIAPGDQWTISIYDQAIAYRACQELAEMNRAVGDLANAERWAQRAAELRRYTNQHLWQAQRGFYRTHLHLEPVPHPIDEDAIISIANAVAVYTGLADELQAGAIFENLETARRSMGAIKPGLSLYPPYPSGFFAYHQMGEGMYQNGGLWDWWGGVQITAEFQHGRAQQALEHLMMVAKDWGTRPFGLPEWQFARTGEARGSLNYAASAGAIGEAIIAGLFGVHLNKDEVKLAPRLGFNEGYIRVYQPATDLYVAYRYTWKDKVATMEYGSNHTAPVQVRLLLPLNQPVATVALDGQAVAYTLERIGADTYLVLTAPPGRHQIIVTQQ
;
A
#
# COMPACT_ATOMS: atom_id res chain seq x y z
N MET A 1 -33.83 19.35 71.43
CA MET A 1 -33.08 18.08 71.36
C MET A 1 -32.09 18.27 70.22
N GLY A 2 -30.79 18.54 70.40
CA GLY A 2 -29.81 18.13 71.44
C GLY A 2 -28.97 16.98 70.88
N CYS A 3 -27.63 17.03 70.73
CA CYS A 3 -26.58 17.93 71.26
C CYS A 3 -25.47 18.28 70.22
N GLN A 4 -24.42 19.00 70.64
CA GLN A 4 -23.44 19.75 69.81
C GLN A 4 -21.96 19.25 69.89
N ASN A 5 -21.06 19.95 69.17
CA ASN A 5 -19.58 20.12 69.32
C ASN A 5 -18.66 19.14 68.53
N SER A 6 -17.53 19.45 67.84
CA SER A 6 -16.53 20.56 67.76
C SER A 6 -15.23 20.36 68.57
N ALA A 7 -13.98 20.54 68.08
CA ALA A 7 -13.46 20.83 66.71
C ALA A 7 -11.89 20.76 66.62
N THR A 8 -11.35 20.98 65.40
CA THR A 8 -10.02 21.60 65.04
C THR A 8 -8.65 20.89 65.13
N SER A 9 -7.85 21.13 64.06
CA SER A 9 -6.37 21.38 63.95
C SER A 9 -5.30 20.25 63.87
N THR A 10 -4.33 20.50 62.96
CA THR A 10 -3.08 19.81 62.53
C THR A 10 -1.86 20.10 63.45
N PRO A 11 -0.57 19.71 63.16
CA PRO A 11 0.07 18.80 62.15
C PRO A 11 1.04 17.74 62.80
N VAL A 12 1.91 17.03 62.03
CA VAL A 12 3.32 16.64 62.37
C VAL A 12 4.04 15.76 61.29
N LEU A 13 5.35 16.01 61.13
CA LEU A 13 6.47 15.18 60.57
C LEU A 13 7.69 15.41 61.51
N PRO A 14 8.84 14.66 61.53
CA PRO A 14 9.32 13.58 60.64
C PRO A 14 9.98 12.34 61.35
N THR A 15 10.54 11.43 60.52
CA THR A 15 11.59 10.36 60.66
C THR A 15 12.31 10.03 62.01
N PRO A 16 12.78 8.77 62.19
CA PRO A 16 14.19 8.43 61.90
C PRO A 16 14.40 7.08 61.15
N GLY A 17 15.59 6.83 60.60
CA GLY A 17 15.99 5.56 59.96
C GLY A 17 17.36 5.04 60.42
N VAL A 18 17.76 3.83 59.99
CA VAL A 18 19.14 3.27 60.08
C VAL A 18 19.42 2.37 58.86
N THR A 19 20.71 2.26 58.52
CA THR A 19 21.36 1.73 57.31
C THR A 19 21.57 0.21 57.20
N GLU A 20 21.67 -0.24 55.94
CA GLU A 20 22.54 -1.30 55.35
C GLU A 20 23.00 -2.55 56.14
N THR A 21 22.89 -3.72 55.50
CA THR A 21 24.08 -4.52 55.13
C THR A 21 23.78 -5.52 54.01
N ALA A 22 24.78 -5.81 53.17
CA ALA A 22 24.63 -6.58 51.93
C ALA A 22 24.96 -8.08 52.07
N THR A 23 24.44 -8.90 51.16
CA THR A 23 25.08 -10.17 50.75
C THR A 23 25.12 -10.28 49.22
N PHE A 24 26.31 -10.57 48.69
CA PHE A 24 26.58 -10.76 47.27
C PHE A 24 26.37 -12.21 46.85
N THR A 25 25.98 -12.44 45.58
CA THR A 25 26.39 -13.62 44.78
C THR A 25 26.28 -13.25 43.28
N PRO A 26 27.04 -13.91 42.38
CA PRO A 26 27.75 -13.16 41.34
C PRO A 26 27.09 -13.10 39.96
N THR A 27 27.57 -12.14 39.18
CA THR A 27 27.25 -11.83 37.79
C THR A 27 27.35 -13.04 36.85
N ALA A 28 26.27 -13.36 36.16
CA ALA A 28 26.33 -14.11 34.90
C ALA A 28 26.51 -13.13 33.73
N THR A 29 27.58 -13.28 32.97
CA THR A 29 27.84 -12.49 31.76
C THR A 29 26.89 -12.92 30.64
N ASN A 30 25.83 -12.15 30.40
CA ASN A 30 25.04 -12.28 29.17
C ASN A 30 25.86 -11.73 28.00
N THR A 31 26.65 -12.59 27.38
CA THR A 31 27.16 -12.38 26.02
C THR A 31 25.95 -12.19 25.12
N PRO A 32 25.85 -11.10 24.32
CA PRO A 32 24.76 -10.97 23.38
C PRO A 32 24.84 -12.13 22.38
N THR A 33 23.78 -12.96 22.33
CA THR A 33 23.58 -13.88 21.22
C THR A 33 23.53 -13.02 19.95
N PRO A 34 24.31 -13.32 18.90
CA PRO A 34 24.25 -12.52 17.67
C PRO A 34 22.82 -12.56 17.14
N SER A 35 22.25 -11.37 16.91
CA SER A 35 20.94 -11.25 16.25
C SER A 35 20.96 -12.03 14.94
N PRO A 36 19.87 -12.74 14.58
CA PRO A 36 19.79 -13.36 13.27
C PRO A 36 19.97 -12.27 12.21
N THR A 37 20.93 -12.49 11.30
CA THR A 37 21.10 -11.66 10.11
C THR A 37 19.75 -11.56 9.40
N PRO A 38 19.29 -10.38 8.97
CA PRO A 38 18.05 -10.27 8.22
C PRO A 38 18.12 -11.20 7.00
N THR A 39 17.25 -12.20 6.97
CA THR A 39 17.17 -13.16 5.87
C THR A 39 16.76 -12.39 4.62
N PRO A 40 17.50 -12.49 3.50
CA PRO A 40 17.06 -11.87 2.25
C PRO A 40 15.71 -12.45 1.84
N THR A 41 14.89 -11.67 1.13
CA THR A 41 13.61 -12.14 0.57
C THR A 41 13.82 -13.49 -0.11
N PRO A 42 13.13 -14.57 0.32
CA PRO A 42 13.41 -15.90 -0.18
C PRO A 42 13.13 -15.95 -1.67
N THR A 43 14.22 -16.01 -2.44
CA THR A 43 14.16 -16.09 -3.89
C THR A 43 14.21 -17.58 -4.22
N PRO A 44 13.14 -18.18 -4.77
CA PRO A 44 13.13 -19.62 -5.03
C PRO A 44 14.33 -20.00 -5.90
N SER A 45 15.12 -20.96 -5.44
CA SER A 45 16.14 -21.61 -6.26
C SER A 45 15.51 -22.76 -7.05
N SER A 46 16.24 -23.33 -8.02
CA SER A 46 15.78 -24.50 -8.76
C SER A 46 15.63 -25.69 -7.81
N GLY A 47 14.39 -26.01 -7.45
CA GLY A 47 14.06 -27.07 -6.48
C GLY A 47 13.72 -26.53 -5.09
N SER A 48 12.81 -25.56 -5.00
CA SER A 48 12.20 -25.15 -3.72
C SER A 48 10.85 -25.84 -3.53
N VAL A 49 10.49 -26.17 -2.28
CA VAL A 49 9.18 -26.71 -1.88
C VAL A 49 8.59 -25.80 -0.81
N ALA A 50 7.35 -25.36 -1.03
CA ALA A 50 6.55 -24.71 0.01
C ALA A 50 5.66 -25.74 0.69
N PHE A 51 5.40 -25.55 1.99
CA PHE A 51 4.63 -26.50 2.80
C PHE A 51 4.09 -25.81 4.06
N ILE A 52 3.21 -26.48 4.79
CA ILE A 52 2.66 -26.00 6.06
C ILE A 52 3.30 -26.77 7.21
N SER A 53 3.72 -26.09 8.28
CA SER A 53 4.39 -26.70 9.44
C SER A 53 3.91 -26.13 10.75
N ASN A 54 3.73 -26.99 11.78
CA ASN A 54 3.40 -26.56 13.14
C ASN A 54 4.63 -26.31 14.05
N ARG A 55 5.85 -26.19 13.50
CA ARG A 55 7.11 -26.06 14.25
C ARG A 55 7.21 -24.89 15.22
N HIS A 56 6.37 -23.86 15.09
CA HIS A 56 6.27 -22.73 16.03
C HIS A 56 4.97 -22.76 16.88
N GLY A 57 4.33 -23.93 17.02
CA GLY A 57 3.14 -24.15 17.86
C GLY A 57 1.80 -23.98 17.15
N GLN A 58 1.79 -23.42 15.94
CA GLN A 58 0.64 -23.37 15.02
C GLN A 58 1.10 -23.64 13.61
N PHE A 59 0.21 -24.18 12.77
CA PHE A 59 0.46 -24.41 11.35
C PHE A 59 0.63 -23.08 10.61
N GLU A 60 1.85 -22.79 10.15
CA GLU A 60 2.21 -21.66 9.30
C GLU A 60 2.89 -22.14 8.01
N ILE A 61 2.96 -21.30 6.98
CA ILE A 61 3.48 -21.65 5.65
C ILE A 61 4.97 -21.33 5.59
N TYR A 62 5.76 -22.29 5.13
CA TYR A 62 7.22 -22.21 4.96
C TYR A 62 7.62 -22.50 3.52
N LEU A 63 8.79 -22.01 3.12
CA LEU A 63 9.46 -22.29 1.86
C LEU A 63 10.86 -22.83 2.17
N GLN A 64 11.19 -24.01 1.65
CA GLN A 64 12.51 -24.62 1.78
C GLN A 64 13.15 -24.88 0.41
N GLU A 65 14.42 -24.50 0.28
CA GLU A 65 15.27 -24.92 -0.83
C GLU A 65 15.79 -26.35 -0.60
N ILE A 66 15.59 -27.28 -1.53
CA ILE A 66 15.95 -28.71 -1.34
C ILE A 66 17.46 -28.94 -1.23
N ASP A 67 18.27 -28.24 -2.03
CA ASP A 67 19.71 -28.47 -2.11
C ASP A 67 20.49 -27.79 -0.98
N SER A 68 20.10 -26.57 -0.61
CA SER A 68 20.76 -25.80 0.45
C SER A 68 20.18 -26.07 1.84
N GLY A 69 18.95 -26.60 1.92
CA GLY A 69 18.18 -26.74 3.16
C GLY A 69 17.76 -25.40 3.77
N HIS A 70 17.94 -24.29 3.05
CA HIS A 70 17.57 -22.96 3.51
C HIS A 70 16.05 -22.85 3.63
N LEU A 71 15.58 -22.38 4.78
CA LEU A 71 14.17 -22.34 5.17
C LEU A 71 13.76 -20.88 5.42
N SER A 72 12.58 -20.49 4.93
CA SER A 72 11.98 -19.18 5.18
C SER A 72 10.51 -19.30 5.56
N LEU A 73 10.04 -18.41 6.44
CA LEU A 73 8.66 -18.33 6.89
C LEU A 73 7.88 -17.35 5.98
N LEU A 74 6.71 -17.75 5.50
CA LEU A 74 5.85 -16.94 4.61
C LEU A 74 4.60 -16.37 5.32
N THR A 75 4.18 -16.92 6.46
CA THR A 75 3.05 -16.40 7.25
C THR A 75 3.39 -16.33 8.75
N GLN A 76 2.88 -15.31 9.44
CA GLN A 76 3.14 -15.07 10.86
C GLN A 76 1.97 -14.31 11.52
N ASP A 77 0.75 -14.65 11.13
CA ASP A 77 -0.50 -13.96 11.52
C ASP A 77 -1.30 -14.74 12.59
N ARG A 78 -0.82 -15.92 13.02
CA ARG A 78 -1.42 -16.76 14.07
C ARG A 78 -2.83 -17.30 13.77
N LEU A 79 -3.25 -17.32 12.50
CA LEU A 79 -4.41 -18.10 12.05
C LEU A 79 -3.99 -19.55 11.75
N GLU A 80 -4.84 -20.52 12.07
CA GLU A 80 -4.62 -21.93 11.71
C GLU A 80 -4.66 -22.07 10.17
N LYS A 81 -3.57 -22.53 9.54
CA LYS A 81 -3.48 -22.73 8.08
C LYS A 81 -3.70 -24.19 7.66
N ALA A 82 -4.25 -24.37 6.47
CA ALA A 82 -4.38 -25.66 5.77
C ALA A 82 -4.32 -25.43 4.25
N ASP A 83 -4.27 -26.53 3.49
CA ASP A 83 -4.62 -26.55 2.06
C ASP A 83 -3.83 -25.56 1.18
N LEU A 84 -2.52 -25.73 1.05
CA LEU A 84 -1.63 -24.85 0.26
C LEU A 84 -1.67 -25.17 -1.25
N ALA A 85 -1.75 -24.14 -2.11
CA ALA A 85 -1.58 -24.26 -3.56
C ALA A 85 -0.83 -23.08 -4.19
N TRP A 86 0.22 -23.34 -4.96
CA TRP A 86 1.03 -22.30 -5.60
C TRP A 86 0.42 -21.83 -6.93
N ALA A 87 0.50 -20.54 -7.25
CA ALA A 87 0.00 -20.01 -8.52
C ALA A 87 1.02 -20.21 -9.67
N PRO A 88 0.56 -20.43 -10.92
CA PRO A 88 1.46 -20.56 -12.08
C PRO A 88 2.31 -19.31 -12.38
N ASP A 89 1.86 -18.13 -11.91
CA ASP A 89 2.60 -16.86 -12.00
C ASP A 89 3.81 -16.79 -11.05
N ARG A 90 3.96 -17.77 -10.16
CA ARG A 90 5.07 -18.00 -9.22
C ARG A 90 5.22 -16.95 -8.12
N ASN A 91 4.44 -15.87 -8.14
CA ASN A 91 4.49 -14.80 -7.15
C ASN A 91 3.40 -14.93 -6.07
N TRP A 92 2.32 -15.66 -6.36
CA TRP A 92 1.20 -15.87 -5.44
C TRP A 92 1.02 -17.33 -5.03
N PHE A 93 0.40 -17.54 -3.87
CA PHE A 93 -0.12 -18.83 -3.43
C PHE A 93 -1.50 -18.64 -2.78
N ALA A 94 -2.32 -19.67 -2.86
CA ALA A 94 -3.60 -19.77 -2.17
C ALA A 94 -3.46 -20.71 -0.97
N PHE A 95 -4.21 -20.44 0.10
CA PHE A 95 -4.27 -21.31 1.27
C PHE A 95 -5.61 -21.16 1.98
N ALA A 96 -6.04 -22.18 2.70
CA ALA A 96 -7.16 -22.06 3.63
C ALA A 96 -6.65 -21.55 4.99
N ALA A 97 -7.33 -20.57 5.58
CA ALA A 97 -7.10 -20.17 6.96
C ALA A 97 -8.39 -20.08 7.76
N LYS A 98 -8.33 -20.47 9.02
CA LYS A 98 -9.46 -20.47 9.92
C LYS A 98 -9.62 -19.12 10.60
N LYS A 99 -10.75 -18.44 10.32
CA LYS A 99 -11.10 -17.16 10.96
C LYS A 99 -11.51 -17.39 12.42
N ALA A 100 -11.51 -16.30 13.21
CA ALA A 100 -11.91 -16.30 14.62
C ALA A 100 -13.36 -16.77 14.87
N ASN A 101 -14.23 -16.73 13.85
CA ASN A 101 -15.58 -17.28 13.89
C ASN A 101 -15.63 -18.82 13.73
N GLY A 102 -14.47 -19.49 13.58
CA GLY A 102 -14.32 -20.93 13.45
C GLY A 102 -14.32 -21.47 12.01
N HIS A 103 -14.70 -20.64 11.03
CA HIS A 103 -14.85 -21.06 9.62
C HIS A 103 -13.55 -20.92 8.82
N TRP A 104 -13.33 -21.86 7.92
CA TRP A 104 -12.22 -21.85 6.96
C TRP A 104 -12.55 -20.99 5.74
N GLN A 105 -11.62 -20.12 5.35
CA GLN A 105 -11.74 -19.31 4.15
C GLN A 105 -10.48 -19.41 3.31
N ILE A 106 -10.61 -19.27 1.98
CA ILE A 106 -9.47 -19.18 1.07
C ILE A 106 -8.91 -17.76 1.09
N TYR A 107 -7.60 -17.67 1.24
CA TYR A 107 -6.80 -16.47 1.10
C TYR A 107 -5.80 -16.65 -0.03
N LEU A 108 -5.49 -15.56 -0.73
CA LEU A 108 -4.35 -15.47 -1.64
C LEU A 108 -3.28 -14.61 -0.99
N LYS A 109 -2.02 -15.05 -1.00
CA LYS A 109 -0.88 -14.28 -0.51
C LYS A 109 0.23 -14.25 -1.55
N ASP A 110 0.94 -13.12 -1.63
CA ASP A 110 2.12 -12.99 -2.47
C ASP A 110 3.42 -13.09 -1.68
N LEU A 111 4.52 -13.34 -2.40
CA LEU A 111 5.88 -13.41 -1.86
C LEU A 111 6.39 -12.07 -1.28
N THR A 112 5.66 -10.96 -1.45
CA THR A 112 5.99 -9.67 -0.81
C THR A 112 5.35 -9.51 0.57
N GLY A 113 4.40 -10.39 0.93
CA GLY A 113 3.73 -10.44 2.23
C GLY A 113 2.25 -10.04 2.19
N LYS A 114 1.76 -9.49 1.08
CA LYS A 114 0.37 -9.04 0.91
C LYS A 114 -0.58 -10.23 0.90
N THR A 115 -1.66 -10.15 1.67
CA THR A 115 -2.64 -11.24 1.86
C THR A 115 -4.06 -10.72 1.65
N ILE A 116 -4.84 -11.38 0.79
CA ILE A 116 -6.23 -11.01 0.48
C ILE A 116 -7.18 -12.20 0.69
N PRO A 117 -8.37 -12.02 1.30
CA PRO A 117 -9.40 -13.05 1.32
C PRO A 117 -10.01 -13.21 -0.09
N LEU A 118 -10.13 -14.45 -0.55
CA LEU A 118 -10.85 -14.79 -1.80
C LEU A 118 -12.30 -15.23 -1.52
N THR A 119 -12.55 -15.83 -0.35
CA THR A 119 -13.89 -16.26 0.06
C THR A 119 -14.21 -15.71 1.45
N GLU A 120 -15.49 -15.39 1.68
CA GLU A 120 -16.00 -15.03 3.00
C GLU A 120 -17.41 -15.59 3.21
N GLY A 121 -17.81 -15.76 4.47
CA GLY A 121 -19.15 -16.19 4.86
C GLY A 121 -19.17 -17.13 6.07
N PRO A 122 -20.34 -17.70 6.41
CA PRO A 122 -20.52 -18.76 7.41
C PRO A 122 -20.28 -20.17 6.83
N ALA A 123 -19.98 -20.27 5.54
CA ALA A 123 -19.61 -21.52 4.88
C ALA A 123 -18.10 -21.69 4.91
N ASP A 124 -17.64 -22.91 5.13
CA ASP A 124 -16.23 -23.26 4.96
C ASP A 124 -15.87 -23.26 3.47
N SER A 125 -14.65 -22.80 3.17
CA SER A 125 -14.02 -22.84 1.86
C SER A 125 -12.58 -23.30 2.03
N ARG A 126 -12.22 -24.40 1.36
CA ARG A 126 -10.98 -25.19 1.57
C ARG A 126 -10.41 -25.69 0.25
N GLN A 127 -9.20 -26.24 0.29
CA GLN A 127 -8.58 -26.97 -0.85
C GLN A 127 -8.59 -26.17 -2.17
N PRO A 128 -7.93 -25.00 -2.19
CA PRO A 128 -7.79 -24.20 -3.40
C PRO A 128 -6.87 -24.90 -4.40
N ALA A 129 -7.18 -24.79 -5.69
CA ALA A 129 -6.35 -25.29 -6.78
C ALA A 129 -6.41 -24.33 -7.98
N TRP A 130 -5.27 -23.83 -8.40
CA TRP A 130 -5.16 -22.86 -9.48
C TRP A 130 -5.36 -23.49 -10.87
N SER A 131 -6.06 -22.77 -11.75
CA SER A 131 -6.04 -23.09 -13.18
C SER A 131 -4.64 -22.86 -13.76
N PRO A 132 -4.21 -23.59 -14.80
CA PRO A 132 -2.85 -23.47 -15.35
C PRO A 132 -2.51 -22.08 -15.91
N ASP A 133 -3.52 -21.29 -16.28
CA ASP A 133 -3.39 -19.91 -16.73
C ASP A 133 -3.39 -18.87 -15.57
N GLY A 134 -3.55 -19.31 -14.32
CA GLY A 134 -3.58 -18.46 -13.13
C GLY A 134 -4.76 -17.49 -13.02
N ARG A 135 -5.83 -17.69 -13.81
CA ARG A 135 -7.00 -16.80 -13.86
C ARG A 135 -8.14 -17.22 -12.93
N ARG A 136 -8.25 -18.51 -12.63
CA ARG A 136 -9.32 -19.09 -11.81
C ARG A 136 -8.74 -19.99 -10.72
N LEU A 137 -9.53 -20.19 -9.67
CA LEU A 137 -9.32 -21.26 -8.70
C LEU A 137 -10.52 -22.21 -8.75
N ALA A 138 -10.24 -23.49 -8.63
CA ALA A 138 -11.18 -24.46 -8.08
C ALA A 138 -11.00 -24.49 -6.56
N PHE A 139 -12.06 -24.68 -5.78
CA PHE A 139 -11.99 -24.87 -4.33
C PHE A 139 -13.23 -25.60 -3.83
N VAL A 140 -13.14 -26.19 -2.64
CA VAL A 140 -14.22 -26.98 -2.01
C VAL A 140 -14.96 -26.13 -0.99
N THR A 141 -16.29 -26.17 -0.97
CA THR A 141 -17.09 -25.34 -0.05
C THR A 141 -18.45 -25.97 0.25
N ASN A 142 -18.95 -25.77 1.48
CA ASN A 142 -20.22 -26.34 1.95
C ASN A 142 -21.42 -25.37 1.89
N ARG A 143 -21.30 -24.29 1.10
CA ARG A 143 -22.23 -23.15 1.10
C ARG A 143 -23.68 -23.48 0.73
N ASP A 144 -23.89 -24.51 -0.09
CA ASP A 144 -25.22 -24.94 -0.54
C ASP A 144 -25.75 -26.16 0.25
N GLY A 145 -25.03 -26.61 1.30
CA GLY A 145 -25.47 -27.62 2.27
C GLY A 145 -24.69 -28.94 2.25
N ASN A 146 -23.96 -29.23 1.18
CA ASN A 146 -22.99 -30.32 1.06
C ASN A 146 -21.67 -29.81 0.47
N TRP A 147 -20.60 -30.61 0.57
CA TRP A 147 -19.28 -30.24 0.07
C TRP A 147 -19.22 -30.41 -1.44
N GLU A 148 -19.05 -29.31 -2.16
CA GLU A 148 -18.96 -29.30 -3.61
C GLU A 148 -17.78 -28.43 -4.09
N ILE A 149 -17.33 -28.73 -5.30
CA ILE A 149 -16.26 -27.99 -5.97
C ILE A 149 -16.86 -26.81 -6.73
N TYR A 150 -16.34 -25.63 -6.44
CA TYR A 150 -16.68 -24.37 -7.08
C TYR A 150 -15.50 -23.82 -7.87
N LEU A 151 -15.79 -23.16 -8.99
CA LEU A 151 -14.84 -22.30 -9.67
C LEU A 151 -15.10 -20.85 -9.32
N VAL A 152 -14.03 -20.06 -9.17
CA VAL A 152 -14.09 -18.61 -8.97
C VAL A 152 -12.94 -17.96 -9.75
N ASN A 153 -13.15 -16.74 -10.24
CA ASN A 153 -12.08 -15.92 -10.79
C ASN A 153 -11.14 -15.45 -9.67
N ARG A 154 -9.90 -15.13 -10.02
CA ARG A 154 -8.87 -14.65 -9.07
C ARG A 154 -9.27 -13.39 -8.28
N ASP A 155 -10.20 -12.60 -8.80
CA ASP A 155 -10.76 -11.39 -8.18
C ASP A 155 -11.99 -11.66 -7.29
N GLY A 156 -12.37 -12.93 -7.08
CA GLY A 156 -13.56 -13.34 -6.33
C GLY A 156 -14.86 -13.34 -7.16
N SER A 157 -14.83 -12.88 -8.42
CA SER A 157 -16.00 -12.84 -9.30
C SER A 157 -16.28 -14.20 -9.97
N GLY A 158 -17.41 -14.31 -10.69
CA GLY A 158 -17.67 -15.45 -11.57
C GLY A 158 -17.86 -16.80 -10.86
N LEU A 159 -18.20 -16.79 -9.57
CA LEU A 159 -18.42 -17.98 -8.76
C LEU A 159 -19.46 -18.93 -9.39
N VAL A 160 -19.10 -20.20 -9.60
CA VAL A 160 -19.99 -21.22 -10.14
C VAL A 160 -19.75 -22.59 -9.50
N ASN A 161 -20.85 -23.26 -9.12
CA ASN A 161 -20.84 -24.66 -8.70
C ASN A 161 -20.56 -25.55 -9.92
N LEU A 162 -19.46 -26.32 -9.86
CA LEU A 162 -18.99 -27.18 -10.95
C LEU A 162 -19.64 -28.57 -10.94
N THR A 163 -19.88 -29.12 -9.75
CA THR A 163 -20.03 -30.57 -9.53
C THR A 163 -21.50 -31.01 -9.38
N ARG A 164 -22.33 -30.21 -8.70
CA ARG A 164 -23.80 -30.30 -8.69
C ARG A 164 -24.33 -31.70 -8.38
N ASN A 165 -23.86 -32.28 -7.28
CA ASN A 165 -24.16 -33.64 -6.86
C ASN A 165 -24.44 -33.69 -5.35
N PRO A 166 -25.41 -34.48 -4.85
CA PRO A 166 -25.66 -34.63 -3.41
C PRO A 166 -24.55 -35.38 -2.64
N ALA A 167 -23.58 -35.98 -3.34
CA ALA A 167 -22.35 -36.50 -2.77
C ALA A 167 -21.49 -35.38 -2.13
N SER A 168 -20.40 -35.78 -1.49
CA SER A 168 -19.33 -34.84 -1.14
C SER A 168 -18.20 -34.96 -2.15
N ASP A 169 -17.76 -33.82 -2.68
CA ASP A 169 -16.67 -33.71 -3.65
C ASP A 169 -15.51 -32.89 -3.06
N TRP A 170 -14.30 -33.44 -3.11
CA TRP A 170 -13.10 -32.90 -2.46
C TRP A 170 -11.85 -32.94 -3.37
N HIS A 171 -10.77 -32.31 -2.92
CA HIS A 171 -9.43 -32.34 -3.54
C HIS A 171 -9.39 -32.07 -5.06
N PRO A 172 -9.93 -30.92 -5.53
CA PRO A 172 -9.86 -30.55 -6.94
C PRO A 172 -8.42 -30.30 -7.40
N THR A 173 -8.09 -30.74 -8.60
CA THR A 173 -6.82 -30.46 -9.28
C THR A 173 -7.08 -30.26 -10.78
N TRP A 174 -6.38 -29.31 -11.40
CA TRP A 174 -6.57 -28.99 -12.81
C TRP A 174 -5.68 -29.85 -13.72
N SER A 175 -6.21 -30.29 -14.86
CA SER A 175 -5.38 -30.82 -15.94
C SER A 175 -4.47 -29.70 -16.50
N PRO A 176 -3.24 -30.00 -16.96
CA PRO A 176 -2.29 -28.97 -17.41
C PRO A 176 -2.75 -28.14 -18.61
N ASP A 177 -3.68 -28.67 -19.40
CA ASP A 177 -4.34 -27.97 -20.52
C ASP A 177 -5.50 -27.05 -20.09
N GLY A 178 -5.89 -27.08 -18.81
CA GLY A 178 -6.97 -26.28 -18.24
C GLY A 178 -8.39 -26.72 -18.64
N GLN A 179 -8.55 -27.87 -19.31
CA GLN A 179 -9.85 -28.33 -19.83
C GLN A 179 -10.65 -29.17 -18.83
N LYS A 180 -9.98 -29.82 -17.87
CA LYS A 180 -10.58 -30.79 -16.96
C LYS A 180 -10.12 -30.56 -15.52
N ILE A 181 -10.91 -31.08 -14.59
CA ILE A 181 -10.58 -31.14 -13.17
C ILE A 181 -10.69 -32.59 -12.72
N ALA A 182 -9.62 -33.12 -12.09
CA ALA A 182 -9.70 -34.35 -11.31
C ALA A 182 -10.03 -34.02 -9.86
N PHE A 183 -10.77 -34.88 -9.19
CA PHE A 183 -11.25 -34.67 -7.83
C PHE A 183 -11.68 -35.99 -7.19
N VAL A 184 -12.02 -35.95 -5.90
CA VAL A 184 -12.42 -37.12 -5.10
C VAL A 184 -13.92 -37.02 -4.82
N SER A 185 -14.66 -38.11 -4.97
CA SER A 185 -16.10 -38.14 -4.71
C SER A 185 -16.54 -39.42 -4.01
N ASN A 186 -17.51 -39.32 -3.10
CA ASN A 186 -18.14 -40.50 -2.47
C ASN A 186 -19.45 -40.97 -3.15
N ARG A 187 -19.72 -40.51 -4.38
CA ARG A 187 -21.02 -40.74 -5.05
C ARG A 187 -21.37 -42.20 -5.34
N ASP A 188 -20.38 -43.09 -5.38
CA ASP A 188 -20.57 -44.55 -5.58
C ASP A 188 -20.58 -45.36 -4.26
N GLY A 189 -20.37 -44.70 -3.11
CA GLY A 189 -20.43 -45.31 -1.76
C GLY A 189 -19.07 -45.42 -1.04
N ASN A 190 -17.97 -45.36 -1.77
CA ASN A 190 -16.58 -45.19 -1.30
C ASN A 190 -15.95 -43.97 -1.97
N TRP A 191 -14.79 -43.51 -1.49
CA TRP A 191 -14.08 -42.35 -2.03
C TRP A 191 -13.30 -42.73 -3.29
N GLU A 192 -13.69 -42.17 -4.42
CA GLU A 192 -13.18 -42.52 -5.75
C GLU A 192 -12.67 -41.28 -6.49
N ILE A 193 -11.68 -41.45 -7.38
CA ILE A 193 -11.16 -40.36 -8.21
C ILE A 193 -12.01 -40.21 -9.46
N TYR A 194 -12.57 -39.01 -9.61
CA TYR A 194 -13.33 -38.59 -10.77
C TYR A 194 -12.57 -37.55 -11.59
N VAL A 195 -12.90 -37.47 -12.88
CA VAL A 195 -12.55 -36.37 -13.76
C VAL A 195 -13.81 -35.78 -14.39
N VAL A 196 -13.91 -34.46 -14.44
CA VAL A 196 -15.01 -33.71 -15.07
C VAL A 196 -14.44 -32.63 -16.00
N ASP A 197 -15.15 -32.28 -17.07
CA ASP A 197 -14.81 -31.13 -17.89
C ASP A 197 -15.03 -29.83 -17.09
N VAL A 198 -14.25 -28.78 -17.38
CA VAL A 198 -14.28 -27.47 -16.67
C VAL A 198 -15.64 -26.73 -16.73
N ASN A 199 -16.58 -27.21 -17.54
CA ASN A 199 -17.94 -26.72 -17.65
C ASN A 199 -18.96 -27.54 -16.81
N GLY A 200 -18.50 -28.55 -16.06
CA GLY A 200 -19.31 -29.44 -15.22
C GLY A 200 -19.86 -30.68 -15.93
N ASN A 201 -19.55 -30.89 -17.22
CA ASN A 201 -20.05 -32.03 -17.99
C ASN A 201 -19.11 -33.23 -17.96
N ASN A 202 -19.64 -34.39 -18.37
CA ASN A 202 -18.91 -35.64 -18.58
C ASN A 202 -18.07 -36.12 -17.36
N PRO A 203 -18.65 -36.23 -16.14
CA PRO A 203 -17.95 -36.84 -15.01
C PRO A 203 -17.67 -38.33 -15.27
N VAL A 204 -16.43 -38.76 -15.09
CA VAL A 204 -15.96 -40.15 -15.27
C VAL A 204 -15.21 -40.61 -14.02
N ASN A 205 -15.56 -41.77 -13.46
CA ASN A 205 -14.81 -42.45 -12.40
C ASN A 205 -13.57 -43.13 -13.01
N LEU A 206 -12.38 -42.89 -12.46
CA LEU A 206 -11.11 -43.44 -12.94
C LEU A 206 -10.61 -44.66 -12.14
N THR A 207 -11.00 -44.80 -10.87
CA THR A 207 -10.36 -45.77 -9.95
C THR A 207 -11.21 -46.99 -9.61
N ASN A 208 -12.55 -46.84 -9.58
CA ASN A 208 -13.59 -47.86 -9.39
C ASN A 208 -13.10 -49.15 -8.70
N SER A 209 -12.81 -49.05 -7.41
CA SER A 209 -12.22 -50.10 -6.58
C SER A 209 -13.04 -50.36 -5.31
N LEU A 210 -12.46 -51.10 -4.35
CA LEU A 210 -13.03 -51.27 -2.99
C LEU A 210 -12.24 -50.51 -1.92
N ALA A 211 -11.18 -49.80 -2.34
CA ALA A 211 -10.36 -48.97 -1.48
C ALA A 211 -11.03 -47.61 -1.23
N GLY A 212 -10.36 -46.77 -0.44
CA GLY A 212 -10.46 -45.34 -0.56
C GLY A 212 -9.34 -44.78 -1.43
N GLU A 213 -9.67 -43.72 -2.15
CA GLU A 213 -8.76 -42.96 -3.00
C GLU A 213 -8.88 -41.46 -2.71
N ASP A 214 -7.75 -40.75 -2.63
CA ASP A 214 -7.72 -39.34 -2.23
C ASP A 214 -6.52 -38.57 -2.86
N PHE A 215 -6.48 -37.24 -2.70
CA PHE A 215 -5.42 -36.33 -3.16
C PHE A 215 -4.90 -36.55 -4.61
N PRO A 216 -5.77 -36.54 -5.64
CA PRO A 216 -5.33 -36.61 -7.03
C PRO A 216 -4.52 -35.36 -7.42
N VAL A 217 -3.42 -35.55 -8.16
CA VAL A 217 -2.62 -34.50 -8.80
C VAL A 217 -2.14 -34.93 -10.19
N TRP A 218 -2.41 -34.10 -11.20
CA TRP A 218 -1.95 -34.32 -12.58
C TRP A 218 -0.44 -34.14 -12.70
N SER A 219 0.22 -34.98 -13.52
CA SER A 219 1.59 -34.72 -13.95
C SER A 219 1.66 -33.46 -14.82
N PRO A 220 2.80 -32.77 -14.91
CA PRO A 220 2.95 -31.58 -15.76
C PRO A 220 2.70 -31.84 -17.26
N THR A 221 2.83 -33.10 -17.71
CA THR A 221 2.53 -33.53 -19.08
C THR A 221 1.04 -33.85 -19.30
N GLY A 222 0.27 -34.09 -18.24
CA GLY A 222 -1.12 -34.51 -18.30
C GLY A 222 -1.31 -36.00 -18.64
N GLU A 223 -0.23 -36.78 -18.71
CA GLU A 223 -0.25 -38.21 -19.07
C GLU A 223 -0.53 -39.11 -17.86
N LEU A 224 -0.17 -38.67 -16.66
CA LEU A 224 -0.31 -39.41 -15.40
C LEU A 224 -1.09 -38.61 -14.36
N ILE A 225 -1.72 -39.34 -13.45
CA ILE A 225 -2.27 -38.81 -12.20
C ILE A 225 -1.58 -39.55 -11.05
N ALA A 226 -1.00 -38.80 -10.11
CA ALA A 226 -0.59 -39.33 -8.82
C ALA A 226 -1.73 -39.12 -7.82
N PHE A 227 -1.88 -40.05 -6.88
CA PHE A 227 -2.95 -40.02 -5.89
C PHE A 227 -2.57 -40.87 -4.68
N ILE A 228 -3.42 -40.96 -3.66
CA ILE A 228 -3.22 -41.88 -2.53
C ILE A 228 -4.31 -42.93 -2.47
N SER A 229 -3.99 -44.13 -1.99
CA SER A 229 -4.97 -45.17 -1.75
C SER A 229 -4.58 -46.12 -0.62
N ASP A 230 -5.58 -46.66 0.08
CA ASP A 230 -5.42 -47.68 1.11
C ASP A 230 -5.56 -49.14 0.59
N ALA A 231 -5.54 -49.35 -0.73
CA ALA A 231 -5.77 -50.65 -1.38
C ALA A 231 -4.85 -51.80 -0.91
N GLU A 232 -3.65 -51.50 -0.39
CA GLU A 232 -2.70 -52.47 0.16
C GLU A 232 -2.71 -52.55 1.71
N GLY A 233 -3.65 -51.85 2.37
CA GLY A 233 -3.89 -51.86 3.82
C GLY A 233 -3.51 -50.56 4.55
N GLN A 234 -2.77 -49.67 3.87
CA GLN A 234 -2.38 -48.35 4.37
C GLN A 234 -2.33 -47.35 3.21
N TRP A 235 -2.50 -46.07 3.53
CA TRP A 235 -2.40 -44.97 2.56
C TRP A 235 -0.97 -44.86 2.02
N ASP A 236 -0.78 -45.30 0.78
CA ASP A 236 0.43 -45.13 -0.02
C ASP A 236 0.15 -44.20 -1.21
N VAL A 237 1.20 -43.65 -1.82
CA VAL A 237 1.13 -42.88 -3.07
C VAL A 237 1.12 -43.83 -4.27
N TYR A 238 0.12 -43.69 -5.15
CA TYR A 238 -0.05 -44.44 -6.39
C TYR A 238 0.13 -43.55 -7.62
N LEU A 239 0.44 -44.18 -8.75
CA LEU A 239 0.40 -43.58 -10.10
C LEU A 239 -0.58 -44.34 -10.99
N MET A 240 -1.32 -43.62 -11.82
CA MET A 240 -2.10 -44.18 -12.94
C MET A 240 -1.96 -43.28 -14.18
N ASN A 241 -2.33 -43.81 -15.34
CA ASN A 241 -2.52 -43.02 -16.56
C ASN A 241 -3.74 -42.10 -16.40
N ALA A 242 -3.77 -41.01 -17.19
CA ALA A 242 -4.89 -40.06 -17.22
C ALA A 242 -6.27 -40.64 -17.57
N ASP A 243 -6.33 -41.87 -18.08
CA ASP A 243 -7.55 -42.63 -18.39
C ASP A 243 -7.92 -43.66 -17.30
N GLY A 244 -7.23 -43.66 -16.16
CA GLY A 244 -7.42 -44.60 -15.04
C GLY A 244 -6.67 -45.92 -15.19
N THR A 245 -6.05 -46.20 -16.34
CA THR A 245 -5.32 -47.45 -16.56
C THR A 245 -3.91 -47.44 -15.93
N GLY A 246 -3.27 -48.61 -15.86
CA GLY A 246 -1.84 -48.69 -15.48
C GLY A 246 -1.52 -48.38 -14.01
N ARG A 247 -2.53 -48.42 -13.11
CA ARG A 247 -2.39 -48.20 -11.67
C ARG A 247 -1.24 -49.04 -11.08
N ARG A 248 -0.31 -48.36 -10.39
CA ARG A 248 0.79 -48.97 -9.63
C ARG A 248 1.01 -48.24 -8.32
N ASN A 249 1.32 -48.99 -7.26
CA ASN A 249 1.78 -48.40 -6.01
C ASN A 249 3.22 -47.86 -6.20
N LEU A 250 3.53 -46.70 -5.63
CA LEU A 250 4.84 -46.02 -5.74
C LEU A 250 5.57 -45.99 -4.39
N THR A 251 4.84 -45.97 -3.28
CA THR A 251 5.41 -46.13 -1.94
C THR A 251 4.99 -47.47 -1.34
N HIS A 252 5.84 -48.04 -0.49
CA HIS A 252 5.56 -49.33 0.14
C HIS A 252 5.97 -49.25 1.61
N ASN A 253 5.31 -48.37 2.36
CA ASN A 253 5.66 -48.11 3.76
C ASN A 253 4.46 -48.39 4.70
N PRO A 254 4.65 -48.98 5.89
CA PRO A 254 3.56 -49.16 6.85
C PRO A 254 3.07 -47.87 7.52
N GLY A 255 3.76 -46.74 7.35
CA GLY A 255 3.28 -45.42 7.74
C GLY A 255 2.50 -44.74 6.61
N TYR A 256 1.56 -43.86 6.96
CA TYR A 256 0.85 -43.02 5.98
C TYR A 256 1.83 -42.26 5.09
N ASP A 257 1.67 -42.38 3.78
CA ASP A 257 2.33 -41.61 2.73
C ASP A 257 1.25 -40.91 1.88
N GLY A 258 1.30 -39.59 1.73
CA GLY A 258 0.29 -38.89 0.95
C GLY A 258 0.49 -37.39 0.75
N GLN A 259 -0.56 -36.70 0.29
CA GLN A 259 -0.48 -35.31 -0.18
C GLN A 259 0.60 -35.12 -1.28
N PRO A 260 0.59 -35.93 -2.37
CA PRO A 260 1.59 -35.85 -3.42
C PRO A 260 1.51 -34.53 -4.20
N ALA A 261 2.66 -34.04 -4.67
CA ALA A 261 2.78 -32.95 -5.63
C ALA A 261 3.96 -33.17 -6.59
N TRP A 262 3.73 -32.94 -7.89
CA TRP A 262 4.73 -33.15 -8.94
C TRP A 262 5.78 -32.04 -9.02
N SER A 263 7.03 -32.43 -9.26
CA SER A 263 8.07 -31.50 -9.68
C SER A 263 7.72 -30.91 -11.04
N PRO A 264 8.14 -29.67 -11.36
CA PRO A 264 7.66 -28.99 -12.57
C PRO A 264 8.24 -29.52 -13.89
N ASP A 265 9.13 -30.51 -13.82
CA ASP A 265 9.68 -31.31 -14.94
C ASP A 265 9.03 -32.70 -15.04
N GLY A 266 8.25 -33.12 -14.05
CA GLY A 266 7.60 -34.44 -13.99
C GLY A 266 8.53 -35.60 -13.60
N GLU A 267 9.79 -35.35 -13.21
CA GLU A 267 10.70 -36.44 -12.82
C GLU A 267 10.45 -36.96 -11.39
N TYR A 268 9.94 -36.12 -10.50
CA TYR A 268 9.80 -36.40 -9.07
C TYR A 268 8.40 -36.07 -8.53
N LEU A 269 8.05 -36.74 -7.44
CA LEU A 269 6.99 -36.34 -6.52
C LEU A 269 7.61 -35.89 -5.21
N VAL A 270 7.02 -34.85 -4.59
CA VAL A 270 7.15 -34.60 -3.15
C VAL A 270 5.85 -35.05 -2.48
N PHE A 271 5.94 -35.60 -1.27
CA PHE A 271 4.80 -36.06 -0.50
C PHE A 271 5.10 -36.02 1.00
N THR A 272 4.06 -36.02 1.82
CA THR A 272 4.11 -36.06 3.28
C THR A 272 4.03 -37.50 3.77
N SER A 273 4.80 -37.85 4.79
CA SER A 273 4.96 -39.24 5.25
C SER A 273 5.13 -39.32 6.77
N LYS A 274 4.52 -40.35 7.39
CA LYS A 274 4.58 -40.62 8.84
C LYS A 274 5.60 -41.67 9.26
N ARG A 275 6.37 -42.23 8.31
CA ARG A 275 7.22 -43.41 8.55
C ARG A 275 8.25 -43.27 9.68
N ASP A 276 8.64 -42.04 10.01
CA ASP A 276 9.64 -41.72 11.03
C ASP A 276 9.03 -41.19 12.35
N GLY A 277 7.69 -41.25 12.52
CA GLY A 277 6.97 -40.98 13.77
C GLY A 277 6.16 -39.67 13.81
N ASN A 278 6.48 -38.71 12.95
CA ASN A 278 5.76 -37.46 12.71
C ASN A 278 5.58 -37.24 11.20
N PHE A 279 4.71 -36.31 10.78
CA PHE A 279 4.58 -35.96 9.37
C PHE A 279 5.82 -35.20 8.88
N GLU A 280 6.47 -35.72 7.84
CA GLU A 280 7.68 -35.14 7.24
C GLU A 280 7.62 -35.24 5.72
N LEU A 281 8.33 -34.36 5.01
CA LEU A 281 8.37 -34.32 3.56
C LEU A 281 9.42 -35.27 2.98
N TYR A 282 9.03 -36.00 1.94
CA TYR A 282 9.88 -36.90 1.17
C TYR A 282 9.76 -36.61 -0.31
N GLN A 283 10.84 -36.85 -1.02
CA GLN A 283 10.94 -36.82 -2.47
C GLN A 283 11.15 -38.26 -2.98
N ILE A 284 10.55 -38.61 -4.12
CA ILE A 284 10.76 -39.89 -4.82
C ILE A 284 10.69 -39.65 -6.33
N ARG A 285 11.45 -40.40 -7.15
CA ARG A 285 11.27 -40.36 -8.61
C ARG A 285 9.94 -41.00 -9.00
N ALA A 286 9.41 -40.58 -10.15
CA ALA A 286 8.19 -41.14 -10.72
C ALA A 286 8.28 -42.65 -11.06
N ASP A 287 9.50 -43.22 -11.11
CA ASP A 287 9.77 -44.66 -11.28
C ASP A 287 9.92 -45.45 -9.96
N GLY A 288 9.81 -44.77 -8.80
CA GLY A 288 9.94 -45.36 -7.46
C GLY A 288 11.36 -45.34 -6.90
N SER A 289 12.34 -44.83 -7.65
CA SER A 289 13.74 -44.71 -7.19
C SER A 289 14.02 -43.39 -6.45
N ASP A 290 15.24 -43.22 -5.94
CA ASP A 290 15.75 -41.96 -5.37
C ASP A 290 14.90 -41.36 -4.22
N LEU A 291 14.32 -42.25 -3.40
CA LEU A 291 13.52 -41.89 -2.22
C LEU A 291 14.39 -41.20 -1.13
N LYS A 292 14.07 -39.94 -0.80
CA LYS A 292 14.85 -39.05 0.07
C LYS A 292 13.97 -38.23 1.01
N ARG A 293 14.27 -38.21 2.32
CA ARG A 293 13.64 -37.30 3.31
C ARG A 293 14.19 -35.87 3.18
N LEU A 294 13.31 -34.88 3.04
CA LEU A 294 13.62 -33.45 2.85
C LEU A 294 13.61 -32.64 4.15
N THR A 295 12.66 -32.89 5.05
CA THR A 295 12.50 -32.18 6.33
C THR A 295 12.82 -33.10 7.52
N ARG A 296 13.37 -32.53 8.61
CA ARG A 296 13.87 -33.29 9.78
C ARG A 296 13.71 -32.49 11.08
N ASN A 297 12.54 -32.55 11.70
CA ASN A 297 12.20 -31.78 12.89
C ASN A 297 11.07 -32.48 13.68
N PRO A 298 10.82 -32.16 14.96
CA PRO A 298 9.80 -32.85 15.77
C PRO A 298 8.37 -32.37 15.52
N ALA A 299 8.15 -31.51 14.51
CA ALA A 299 6.86 -30.96 14.14
C ALA A 299 6.30 -31.64 12.88
N ASP A 300 5.01 -31.46 12.62
CA ASP A 300 4.36 -32.00 11.44
C ASP A 300 4.51 -31.05 10.24
N ASP A 301 5.08 -31.56 9.15
CA ASP A 301 5.24 -30.89 7.86
C ASP A 301 4.31 -31.52 6.80
N VAL A 302 3.35 -30.74 6.32
CA VAL A 302 2.16 -31.19 5.56
C VAL A 302 1.87 -30.29 4.35
N TYR A 303 1.08 -30.76 3.39
CA TYR A 303 0.68 -30.06 2.15
C TYR A 303 1.87 -29.48 1.34
N PRO A 304 2.84 -30.30 0.91
CA PRO A 304 3.96 -29.83 0.12
C PRO A 304 3.56 -29.47 -1.32
N VAL A 305 4.08 -28.37 -1.85
CA VAL A 305 3.95 -27.96 -3.26
C VAL A 305 5.30 -27.52 -3.81
N TRP A 306 5.59 -27.90 -5.05
CA TRP A 306 6.82 -27.47 -5.72
C TRP A 306 6.72 -26.01 -6.18
N VAL A 307 7.76 -25.23 -5.87
CA VAL A 307 7.88 -23.84 -6.30
C VAL A 307 8.89 -23.76 -7.45
N LYS A 308 8.40 -23.41 -8.64
CA LYS A 308 9.22 -23.20 -9.83
C LYS A 308 9.81 -21.78 -9.81
N PRO A 309 11.14 -21.58 -9.91
CA PRO A 309 11.70 -20.24 -10.12
C PRO A 309 11.31 -19.68 -11.50
N PRO A 310 11.42 -18.36 -11.74
CA PRO A 310 11.27 -17.79 -13.07
C PRO A 310 12.24 -18.43 -14.07
N GLU A 311 11.76 -18.84 -15.26
CA GLU A 311 12.64 -19.44 -16.27
C GLU A 311 13.46 -18.37 -16.98
N GLY A 312 14.76 -18.31 -16.66
CA GLY A 312 15.76 -17.70 -17.53
C GLY A 312 15.95 -18.56 -18.79
N GLY A 313 16.00 -17.92 -19.96
CA GLY A 313 16.14 -18.61 -21.25
C GLY A 313 17.39 -19.51 -21.31
N LYS A 314 17.24 -20.70 -21.92
CA LYS A 314 18.30 -21.73 -22.02
C LYS A 314 19.58 -21.18 -22.65
N GLY A 315 20.71 -21.23 -21.94
CA GLY A 315 22.01 -20.87 -22.51
C GLY A 315 23.23 -20.97 -21.57
N ALA A 316 23.99 -22.07 -21.73
CA ALA A 316 25.37 -22.29 -21.24
C ALA A 316 25.63 -22.48 -19.72
N THR A 317 26.23 -23.64 -19.40
CA THR A 317 26.79 -24.00 -18.08
C THR A 317 27.94 -23.08 -17.65
N PRO A 318 28.01 -22.64 -16.38
CA PRO A 318 29.10 -21.79 -15.90
C PRO A 318 30.38 -22.60 -15.61
N LYS A 319 31.48 -22.27 -16.31
CA LYS A 319 32.83 -22.67 -15.87
C LYS A 319 33.33 -21.73 -14.77
N LYS A 320 34.01 -22.30 -13.78
CA LYS A 320 34.53 -21.61 -12.58
C LYS A 320 35.35 -20.36 -12.90
N GLY A 321 35.06 -19.29 -12.16
CA GLY A 321 36.06 -18.36 -11.64
C GLY A 321 36.49 -17.21 -12.54
N ARG A 322 35.88 -16.03 -12.36
CA ARG A 322 36.57 -14.73 -12.39
C ARG A 322 35.74 -13.66 -11.68
N THR A 323 36.43 -12.72 -11.03
CA THR A 323 35.85 -11.58 -10.31
C THR A 323 35.04 -10.67 -11.24
N PRO A 324 33.96 -10.03 -10.75
CA PRO A 324 33.12 -9.18 -11.58
C PRO A 324 33.88 -7.91 -12.01
N LYS A 325 33.81 -7.60 -13.31
CA LYS A 325 34.13 -6.27 -13.84
C LYS A 325 32.85 -5.46 -13.98
N GLN A 326 32.94 -4.16 -13.71
CA GLN A 326 31.89 -3.18 -13.97
C GLN A 326 31.53 -3.11 -15.47
N GLY A 327 30.27 -2.80 -15.77
CA GLY A 327 29.81 -2.36 -17.09
C GLY A 327 29.14 -3.43 -17.96
N GLY A 328 27.81 -3.48 -17.93
CA GLY A 328 26.99 -4.31 -18.83
C GLY A 328 25.60 -4.59 -18.27
N ALA A 329 24.56 -4.02 -18.86
CA ALA A 329 23.18 -4.15 -18.40
C ALA A 329 22.64 -5.59 -18.54
N SER A 330 21.79 -6.03 -17.59
CA SER A 330 20.91 -7.16 -17.84
C SER A 330 19.77 -6.70 -18.78
N LYS A 331 19.34 -7.56 -19.71
CA LYS A 331 18.37 -7.15 -20.75
C LYS A 331 16.97 -6.84 -20.19
N GLY A 332 16.56 -7.46 -19.08
CA GLY A 332 15.19 -7.47 -18.57
C GLY A 332 14.77 -6.30 -17.68
N GLU A 333 15.70 -5.47 -17.19
CA GLU A 333 15.39 -4.40 -16.22
C GLU A 333 14.47 -3.30 -16.76
N LEU A 334 14.30 -3.18 -18.08
CA LEU A 334 13.39 -2.21 -18.71
C LEU A 334 12.15 -2.86 -19.34
N ASP A 335 12.02 -4.20 -19.27
CA ASP A 335 10.92 -4.95 -19.87
C ASP A 335 9.76 -5.08 -18.86
N TYR A 336 8.53 -5.38 -19.29
CA TYR A 336 7.34 -5.46 -18.40
C TYR A 336 7.54 -6.40 -17.20
N GLN A 337 7.21 -5.92 -16.00
CA GLN A 337 7.04 -6.68 -14.75
C GLN A 337 6.05 -5.91 -13.87
N PRO A 338 5.08 -6.57 -13.20
CA PRO A 338 4.07 -5.91 -12.37
C PRO A 338 4.59 -5.57 -10.96
N VAL A 339 5.66 -4.78 -10.88
CA VAL A 339 6.31 -4.39 -9.61
C VAL A 339 6.78 -2.94 -9.65
N THR A 340 6.46 -2.18 -8.59
CA THR A 340 7.04 -0.86 -8.36
C THR A 340 8.24 -0.99 -7.43
N MET A 341 9.39 -0.43 -7.84
CA MET A 341 10.66 -0.46 -7.12
C MET A 341 11.62 0.63 -7.63
N TRP A 342 12.61 0.97 -6.81
CA TRP A 342 13.69 1.89 -7.18
C TRP A 342 15.04 1.42 -6.64
N HIS A 343 16.11 2.03 -7.14
CA HIS A 343 17.47 1.88 -6.68
C HIS A 343 18.21 3.23 -6.80
N PHE A 344 18.73 3.74 -5.69
CA PHE A 344 19.47 4.99 -5.59
C PHE A 344 20.81 4.76 -4.85
N PRO A 345 21.89 4.38 -5.58
CA PRO A 345 23.18 4.02 -4.98
C PRO A 345 23.81 5.06 -4.05
N ALA A 346 23.51 6.35 -4.22
CA ALA A 346 24.06 7.43 -3.41
C ALA A 346 23.51 7.45 -1.96
N ASP A 347 22.33 6.88 -1.73
CA ASP A 347 21.82 6.62 -0.37
C ASP A 347 20.96 5.34 -0.33
N PRO A 348 21.55 4.17 0.00
CA PRO A 348 20.82 2.91 0.09
C PRO A 348 19.67 2.89 1.12
N ARG A 349 19.57 3.90 2.00
CA ARG A 349 18.41 4.02 2.90
C ARG A 349 17.15 4.36 2.13
N ILE A 350 17.25 5.15 1.05
CA ILE A 350 16.12 5.48 0.17
C ILE A 350 15.53 4.21 -0.46
N ASP A 351 16.37 3.24 -0.85
CA ASP A 351 15.90 1.92 -1.31
C ASP A 351 15.14 1.17 -0.20
N GLY A 352 15.65 1.23 1.03
CA GLY A 352 15.00 0.68 2.23
C GLY A 352 13.64 1.30 2.54
N MET A 353 13.39 2.58 2.20
CA MET A 353 12.10 3.25 2.42
C MET A 353 10.94 2.53 1.73
N ARG A 354 11.19 1.78 0.65
CA ARG A 354 10.17 0.94 -0.01
C ARG A 354 9.56 -0.09 0.96
N ALA A 355 10.39 -0.70 1.81
CA ALA A 355 9.94 -1.70 2.78
C ALA A 355 9.11 -1.04 3.89
N HIS A 356 9.51 0.13 4.38
CA HIS A 356 8.74 0.91 5.35
C HIS A 356 7.37 1.32 4.81
N ILE A 357 7.30 1.80 3.56
CA ILE A 357 6.04 2.18 2.90
C ILE A 357 5.09 0.97 2.82
N LEU A 358 5.56 -0.15 2.27
CA LEU A 358 4.74 -1.36 2.11
C LEU A 358 4.31 -1.96 3.44
N GLN A 359 5.20 -1.99 4.44
CA GLN A 359 4.85 -2.47 5.77
C GLN A 359 3.79 -1.57 6.43
N THR A 360 4.00 -0.26 6.41
CA THR A 360 3.10 0.70 7.08
C THR A 360 1.71 0.64 6.46
N LEU A 361 1.61 0.74 5.14
CA LEU A 361 0.33 0.59 4.44
C LEU A 361 -0.30 -0.78 4.76
N GLY A 362 0.49 -1.86 4.74
CA GLY A 362 0.02 -3.21 5.05
C GLY A 362 -0.37 -3.50 6.50
N GLN A 363 -0.02 -2.63 7.48
CA GLN A 363 -0.54 -2.73 8.84
C GLN A 363 -1.92 -2.08 9.00
N VAL A 364 -2.28 -1.15 8.12
CA VAL A 364 -3.49 -0.32 8.22
C VAL A 364 -4.42 -0.48 7.02
N GLU A 365 -4.16 -1.49 6.17
CA GLU A 365 -5.12 -2.02 5.20
C GLU A 365 -6.40 -2.45 5.94
N THR A 366 -7.50 -1.76 5.68
CA THR A 366 -8.79 -2.03 6.32
C THR A 366 -9.86 -2.44 5.31
N GLY A 367 -10.85 -3.19 5.79
CA GLY A 367 -11.91 -3.77 4.96
C GLY A 367 -13.22 -3.90 5.73
N PHE A 368 -14.31 -3.34 5.20
CA PHE A 368 -15.64 -3.47 5.79
C PHE A 368 -16.74 -3.65 4.73
N LEU A 369 -17.84 -4.29 5.13
CA LEU A 369 -18.99 -4.51 4.25
C LEU A 369 -19.91 -3.28 4.27
N SER A 370 -20.23 -2.74 3.09
CA SER A 370 -21.28 -1.73 2.91
C SER A 370 -22.07 -2.04 1.64
N GLN A 371 -23.40 -1.95 1.67
CA GLN A 371 -24.26 -2.20 0.48
C GLN A 371 -23.97 -3.53 -0.24
N ASN A 372 -23.66 -4.60 0.50
CA ASN A 372 -23.25 -5.91 -0.02
C ASN A 372 -21.97 -5.92 -0.89
N ARG A 373 -21.14 -4.86 -0.81
CA ARG A 373 -19.79 -4.80 -1.38
C ARG A 373 -18.75 -4.59 -0.26
N THR A 374 -17.57 -5.16 -0.41
CA THR A 374 -16.46 -4.86 0.50
C THR A 374 -15.80 -3.54 0.07
N ILE A 375 -15.71 -2.62 1.01
CA ILE A 375 -14.93 -1.38 0.90
C ILE A 375 -13.54 -1.68 1.44
N PHE A 376 -12.51 -1.44 0.63
CA PHE A 376 -11.11 -1.58 1.00
C PHE A 376 -10.44 -0.21 0.99
N GLY A 377 -9.58 0.05 1.96
CA GLY A 377 -8.80 1.29 2.00
C GLY A 377 -7.78 1.24 3.12
N PHE A 378 -7.48 2.40 3.69
CA PHE A 378 -6.46 2.54 4.71
C PHE A 378 -7.00 3.35 5.88
N GLU A 379 -6.80 2.85 7.09
CA GLU A 379 -6.87 3.65 8.31
C GLU A 379 -5.66 4.61 8.35
N PRO A 380 -5.78 5.80 8.96
CA PRO A 380 -4.65 6.72 9.10
C PRO A 380 -3.44 6.10 9.80
N GLY A 381 -3.70 5.25 10.79
CA GLY A 381 -2.69 4.62 11.66
C GLY A 381 -3.24 3.37 12.35
N ASP A 382 -2.37 2.62 13.02
CA ASP A 382 -2.71 1.34 13.67
C ASP A 382 -3.55 1.47 14.95
N ASP A 383 -3.67 2.68 15.50
CA ASP A 383 -4.56 3.02 16.62
C ASP A 383 -5.97 3.49 16.17
N TYR A 384 -6.23 3.55 14.86
CA TYR A 384 -7.50 4.05 14.29
C TYR A 384 -8.48 2.88 13.97
N GLN A 385 -9.73 3.21 13.63
CA GLN A 385 -10.78 2.24 13.22
C GLN A 385 -11.72 2.83 12.16
N GLN A 386 -11.21 3.78 11.37
CA GLN A 386 -11.97 4.59 10.41
C GLN A 386 -11.06 4.99 9.24
N ILE A 387 -11.61 5.06 8.03
CA ILE A 387 -10.91 5.64 6.88
C ILE A 387 -11.19 7.15 6.88
N TYR A 388 -10.16 7.99 6.86
CA TYR A 388 -10.30 9.46 6.75
C TYR A 388 -10.10 9.92 5.30
N ILE A 389 -10.92 10.86 4.82
CA ILE A 389 -10.82 11.34 3.43
C ILE A 389 -9.58 12.22 3.21
N ARG A 390 -9.19 12.98 4.23
CA ARG A 390 -7.95 13.76 4.30
C ARG A 390 -6.76 12.85 4.04
N ASP A 391 -6.54 11.87 4.91
CA ASP A 391 -5.45 10.88 4.81
C ASP A 391 -5.50 10.08 3.51
N THR A 392 -6.69 9.63 3.10
CA THR A 392 -6.89 8.95 1.80
C THR A 392 -6.28 9.75 0.65
N SER A 393 -6.53 11.07 0.60
CA SER A 393 -6.02 11.94 -0.46
C SER A 393 -4.49 12.04 -0.52
N PHE A 394 -3.77 11.77 0.57
CA PHE A 394 -2.30 11.73 0.63
C PHE A 394 -1.70 10.32 0.58
N ILE A 395 -2.52 9.27 0.81
CA ILE A 395 -2.12 7.86 0.67
C ILE A 395 -2.19 7.42 -0.80
N LEU A 396 -3.26 7.78 -1.52
CA LEU A 396 -3.49 7.34 -2.90
C LEU A 396 -2.38 7.72 -3.92
N PRO A 397 -1.66 8.86 -3.83
CA PRO A 397 -0.56 9.18 -4.75
C PRO A 397 0.52 8.10 -4.84
N THR A 398 0.74 7.35 -3.76
CA THR A 398 1.68 6.23 -3.68
C THR A 398 0.98 4.88 -3.77
N ALA A 399 -0.15 4.69 -3.08
CA ALA A 399 -0.86 3.41 -3.04
C ALA A 399 -1.26 2.92 -4.45
N GLN A 400 -1.54 3.83 -5.39
CA GLN A 400 -1.84 3.51 -6.80
C GLN A 400 -0.78 2.69 -7.54
N TYR A 401 0.44 2.57 -7.01
CA TYR A 401 1.54 1.83 -7.62
C TYR A 401 1.87 0.50 -6.93
N PHE A 402 1.14 0.16 -5.86
CA PHE A 402 1.34 -1.06 -5.05
C PHE A 402 0.04 -1.84 -4.83
N TYR A 403 -1.11 -1.16 -4.86
CA TYR A 403 -2.41 -1.72 -4.49
C TYR A 403 -3.32 -2.01 -5.68
N PRO A 404 -4.21 -3.02 -5.58
CA PRO A 404 -5.23 -3.26 -6.59
C PRO A 404 -6.21 -2.07 -6.64
N PRO A 405 -6.93 -1.90 -7.77
CA PRO A 405 -7.79 -0.74 -8.00
C PRO A 405 -8.83 -0.52 -6.89
N ILE A 406 -9.34 -1.59 -6.28
CA ILE A 406 -10.40 -1.52 -5.27
C ILE A 406 -10.03 -0.66 -4.05
N PHE A 407 -8.75 -0.61 -3.66
CA PHE A 407 -8.25 0.23 -2.56
C PHE A 407 -8.25 1.73 -2.90
N LEU A 408 -8.28 2.09 -4.19
CA LEU A 408 -8.37 3.47 -4.66
C LEU A 408 -9.85 3.85 -4.82
N PHE A 409 -10.60 3.04 -5.57
CA PHE A 409 -11.95 3.38 -6.00
C PHE A 409 -13.01 3.18 -4.91
N SER A 410 -12.96 2.10 -4.13
CA SER A 410 -14.04 1.80 -3.17
C SER A 410 -14.20 2.79 -2.01
N PRO A 411 -13.14 3.38 -1.40
CA PRO A 411 -13.34 4.34 -0.32
C PRO A 411 -13.91 5.65 -0.86
N VAL A 412 -13.39 6.16 -1.99
CA VAL A 412 -13.91 7.37 -2.66
C VAL A 412 -15.39 7.20 -3.06
N GLU A 413 -15.75 6.05 -3.63
CA GLU A 413 -17.14 5.73 -3.93
C GLU A 413 -18.03 5.57 -2.69
N GLU A 414 -17.47 5.18 -1.55
CA GLU A 414 -18.22 5.05 -0.30
C GLU A 414 -18.41 6.41 0.37
N PHE A 415 -17.43 7.32 0.36
CA PHE A 415 -17.62 8.71 0.74
C PHE A 415 -18.71 9.41 -0.10
N LEU A 416 -18.72 9.16 -1.43
CA LEU A 416 -19.77 9.67 -2.32
C LEU A 416 -21.13 8.99 -2.08
N TYR A 417 -21.16 7.73 -1.66
CA TYR A 417 -22.39 7.03 -1.29
C TYR A 417 -22.97 7.57 0.03
N ARG A 418 -22.11 7.80 1.03
CA ARG A 418 -22.45 8.34 2.35
C ARG A 418 -22.48 9.88 2.40
N GLN A 419 -22.32 10.56 1.25
CA GLN A 419 -22.50 12.01 1.15
C GLN A 419 -23.85 12.41 1.75
N TYR A 420 -23.84 13.47 2.56
CA TYR A 420 -25.02 13.93 3.29
C TYR A 420 -26.13 14.38 2.32
N GLU A 421 -27.36 14.01 2.64
CA GLU A 421 -28.58 14.59 2.07
C GLU A 421 -29.30 15.40 3.20
N ASP A 422 -30.38 16.12 2.89
CA ASP A 422 -31.02 17.09 3.82
C ASP A 422 -31.52 16.49 5.15
N ASP A 423 -31.78 15.18 5.20
CA ASP A 423 -32.26 14.43 6.38
C ASP A 423 -31.15 13.73 7.17
N THR A 424 -29.90 13.79 6.69
CA THR A 424 -28.75 13.10 7.27
C THR A 424 -28.08 13.97 8.35
N LEU A 425 -27.81 13.39 9.53
CA LEU A 425 -27.17 14.06 10.67
C LEU A 425 -25.77 13.47 10.96
N SER A 426 -24.87 14.26 11.55
CA SER A 426 -23.57 13.76 12.00
C SER A 426 -23.72 12.77 13.18
N SER A 427 -22.82 11.79 13.29
CA SER A 427 -22.84 10.78 14.37
C SER A 427 -22.73 11.39 15.76
N ASP A 428 -22.00 12.49 15.88
CA ASP A 428 -21.61 13.10 17.16
C ASP A 428 -22.60 14.22 17.57
N GLY A 429 -23.53 14.56 16.66
CA GLY A 429 -24.58 15.56 16.83
C GLY A 429 -24.17 16.96 16.40
N ASP A 430 -25.03 17.63 15.63
CA ASP A 430 -24.73 18.93 15.02
C ASP A 430 -24.83 20.10 16.04
N ALA A 431 -23.86 20.22 16.95
CA ALA A 431 -23.87 21.23 18.04
C ALA A 431 -23.71 22.69 17.57
N GLY A 432 -23.18 22.91 16.36
CA GLY A 432 -22.97 24.24 15.78
C GLY A 432 -23.44 24.34 14.33
N MET A 433 -22.82 23.57 13.43
CA MET A 433 -23.13 23.56 12.00
C MET A 433 -23.69 22.21 11.58
N ARG A 434 -24.90 22.20 10.99
CA ARG A 434 -25.43 20.99 10.34
C ARG A 434 -24.73 20.76 9.00
N PRO A 435 -24.34 19.53 8.64
CA PRO A 435 -23.80 19.23 7.32
C PRO A 435 -24.85 19.51 6.22
N GLY A 436 -25.95 18.75 6.18
CA GLY A 436 -27.00 18.92 5.16
C GLY A 436 -26.54 18.54 3.74
N ALA A 437 -27.42 18.73 2.74
CA ALA A 437 -27.20 18.17 1.41
C ALA A 437 -25.91 18.65 0.72
N GLY A 438 -25.14 17.67 0.23
CA GLY A 438 -23.89 17.88 -0.50
C GLY A 438 -22.63 17.78 0.37
N ALA A 439 -22.73 17.96 1.69
CA ALA A 439 -21.60 17.82 2.60
C ALA A 439 -20.95 16.43 2.50
N VAL A 440 -19.65 16.38 2.69
CA VAL A 440 -18.85 15.16 2.76
C VAL A 440 -18.60 14.81 4.23
N SER A 441 -18.52 13.52 4.55
CA SER A 441 -18.05 13.04 5.85
C SER A 441 -16.53 13.03 5.88
N GLY A 442 -15.89 13.48 6.95
CA GLY A 442 -14.45 13.36 7.13
C GLY A 442 -14.00 11.91 7.21
N VAL A 443 -14.89 11.04 7.72
CA VAL A 443 -14.59 9.63 8.03
C VAL A 443 -15.58 8.63 7.44
N LEU A 444 -15.12 7.41 7.21
CA LEU A 444 -15.95 6.21 7.05
C LEU A 444 -15.68 5.27 8.23
N CYS A 445 -16.67 5.09 9.09
CA CYS A 445 -16.64 4.05 10.10
C CYS A 445 -16.91 2.66 9.50
N LEU A 446 -16.32 1.64 10.13
CA LEU A 446 -16.61 0.21 9.88
C LEU A 446 -18.08 -0.20 10.12
N GLY A 447 -18.86 0.64 10.82
CA GLY A 447 -20.29 0.44 11.07
C GLY A 447 -21.21 0.98 9.97
N PRO A 448 -22.46 0.49 9.87
CA PRO A 448 -23.38 0.81 8.76
C PRO A 448 -24.01 2.21 8.82
N SER A 449 -23.69 3.05 9.82
CA SER A 449 -24.50 4.26 10.11
C SER A 449 -23.77 5.45 10.74
N CYS A 450 -22.43 5.50 10.82
CA CYS A 450 -21.74 6.77 11.13
C CYS A 450 -21.07 7.39 9.90
N VAL A 451 -21.48 8.63 9.67
CA VAL A 451 -20.76 9.71 9.02
C VAL A 451 -20.47 10.73 10.12
N ASN A 452 -19.28 11.33 10.10
CA ASN A 452 -18.92 12.39 11.02
C ASN A 452 -18.34 13.55 10.20
N LYS A 453 -18.85 14.76 10.45
CA LYS A 453 -18.38 15.99 9.81
C LYS A 453 -17.54 16.76 10.82
N GLU A 454 -16.24 16.92 10.59
CA GLU A 454 -15.45 17.82 11.43
C GLU A 454 -15.89 19.26 11.14
N THR A 455 -16.61 19.90 12.08
CA THR A 455 -17.20 21.22 11.80
C THR A 455 -16.23 22.38 11.97
N VAL A 456 -15.06 22.16 12.58
CA VAL A 456 -13.96 23.13 12.67
C VAL A 456 -13.08 23.20 11.40
N VAL A 457 -13.14 22.20 10.52
CA VAL A 457 -12.28 22.10 9.30
C VAL A 457 -13.08 22.44 8.03
N SER A 458 -12.38 22.78 6.94
CA SER A 458 -13.00 23.11 5.65
C SER A 458 -12.36 22.37 4.46
N ASP A 459 -11.65 21.27 4.73
CA ASP A 459 -10.81 20.58 3.75
C ASP A 459 -11.40 19.26 3.20
N GLU A 460 -12.31 18.60 3.92
CA GLU A 460 -12.83 17.27 3.60
C GLU A 460 -13.39 17.17 2.16
N GLU A 461 -14.19 18.15 1.74
CA GLU A 461 -14.70 18.26 0.36
C GLU A 461 -13.57 18.35 -0.66
N SER A 462 -12.54 19.16 -0.40
CA SER A 462 -11.40 19.35 -1.30
C SER A 462 -10.52 18.09 -1.37
N SER A 463 -10.32 17.41 -0.25
CA SER A 463 -9.64 16.12 -0.16
C SER A 463 -10.40 15.02 -0.93
N LEU A 464 -11.74 15.03 -0.91
CA LEU A 464 -12.54 14.11 -1.73
C LEU A 464 -12.35 14.36 -3.23
N ILE A 465 -12.33 15.63 -3.67
CA ILE A 465 -12.02 15.96 -5.07
C ILE A 465 -10.64 15.42 -5.45
N HIS A 466 -9.63 15.61 -4.58
CA HIS A 466 -8.28 15.20 -4.90
C HIS A 466 -8.14 13.66 -4.98
N ALA A 467 -8.71 12.93 -4.02
CA ALA A 467 -8.76 11.46 -4.05
C ALA A 467 -9.49 10.95 -5.32
N ALA A 468 -10.61 11.57 -5.70
CA ALA A 468 -11.35 11.25 -6.91
C ALA A 468 -10.57 11.58 -8.20
N TYR A 469 -9.77 12.64 -8.21
CA TYR A 469 -8.90 12.99 -9.34
C TYR A 469 -7.79 11.95 -9.55
N ILE A 470 -7.20 11.42 -8.48
CA ILE A 470 -6.25 10.30 -8.56
C ILE A 470 -6.95 9.06 -9.16
N CYS A 471 -8.14 8.69 -8.69
CA CYS A 471 -8.95 7.60 -9.26
C CYS A 471 -9.26 7.80 -10.76
N TYR A 472 -9.63 9.02 -11.15
CA TYR A 472 -9.88 9.40 -12.53
C TYR A 472 -8.63 9.22 -13.42
N LYS A 473 -7.45 9.65 -12.94
CA LYS A 473 -6.17 9.52 -13.65
C LYS A 473 -5.62 8.09 -13.68
N ALA A 474 -5.78 7.35 -12.60
CA ALA A 474 -5.34 5.95 -12.44
C ALA A 474 -6.24 4.94 -13.18
N GLY A 475 -6.98 5.35 -14.22
CA GLY A 475 -7.72 4.45 -15.10
C GLY A 475 -9.25 4.61 -15.08
N GLY A 476 -9.83 5.29 -14.08
CA GLY A 476 -11.29 5.45 -14.00
C GLY A 476 -11.87 6.24 -15.18
N GLY A 477 -11.22 7.34 -15.56
CA GLY A 477 -11.63 8.15 -16.71
C GLY A 477 -13.05 8.70 -16.65
N ALA A 478 -13.54 9.16 -17.80
CA ALA A 478 -14.85 9.78 -17.92
C ALA A 478 -16.00 8.80 -17.65
N ASP A 479 -15.80 7.49 -17.85
CA ASP A 479 -16.84 6.49 -17.66
C ASP A 479 -17.04 6.14 -16.18
N TRP A 480 -15.97 6.11 -15.38
CA TRP A 480 -16.10 6.08 -13.92
C TRP A 480 -16.77 7.35 -13.39
N LEU A 481 -16.41 8.54 -13.90
CA LEU A 481 -17.07 9.80 -13.50
C LEU A 481 -18.58 9.84 -13.81
N ARG A 482 -19.04 9.09 -14.82
CA ARG A 482 -20.46 8.92 -15.18
C ARG A 482 -21.17 7.80 -14.40
N LYS A 483 -20.45 7.01 -13.60
CA LYS A 483 -21.03 5.96 -12.75
C LYS A 483 -22.05 6.56 -11.78
N GLN A 484 -23.19 5.90 -11.63
CA GLN A 484 -24.30 6.34 -10.78
C GLN A 484 -24.10 5.86 -9.33
N ILE A 485 -24.24 6.79 -8.39
CA ILE A 485 -24.26 6.57 -6.94
C ILE A 485 -25.50 7.28 -6.38
N ARG A 486 -26.45 6.51 -5.82
CA ARG A 486 -27.73 7.04 -5.26
C ARG A 486 -28.40 8.06 -6.20
N GLY A 487 -28.57 7.70 -7.48
CA GLY A 487 -29.29 8.49 -8.49
C GLY A 487 -28.59 9.75 -9.02
N LYS A 488 -27.30 9.95 -8.71
CA LYS A 488 -26.45 11.00 -9.29
C LYS A 488 -25.15 10.38 -9.80
N THR A 489 -24.57 10.93 -10.85
CA THR A 489 -23.21 10.57 -11.29
C THR A 489 -22.16 10.94 -10.23
N ILE A 490 -21.00 10.29 -10.26
CA ILE A 490 -19.85 10.66 -9.43
C ILE A 490 -19.50 12.15 -9.62
N ILE A 491 -19.43 12.63 -10.87
CA ILE A 491 -19.09 14.03 -11.14
C ILE A 491 -20.15 15.03 -10.62
N GLU A 492 -21.44 14.71 -10.68
CA GLU A 492 -22.49 15.52 -10.05
C GLU A 492 -22.34 15.58 -8.52
N ARG A 493 -21.97 14.45 -7.87
CA ARG A 493 -21.74 14.41 -6.41
C ARG A 493 -20.48 15.18 -5.99
N LEU A 494 -19.42 15.11 -6.79
CA LEU A 494 -18.21 15.93 -6.61
C LEU A 494 -18.50 17.43 -6.77
N ASN A 495 -19.33 17.81 -7.75
CA ASN A 495 -19.80 19.19 -7.89
C ASN A 495 -20.59 19.63 -6.64
N LEU A 496 -21.54 18.81 -6.15
CA LEU A 496 -22.32 19.10 -4.94
C LEU A 496 -21.46 19.28 -3.68
N ALA A 497 -20.38 18.51 -3.54
CA ALA A 497 -19.42 18.67 -2.44
C ALA A 497 -18.76 20.06 -2.47
N MET A 498 -18.20 20.47 -3.61
CA MET A 498 -17.61 21.80 -3.71
C MET A 498 -18.65 22.93 -3.65
N GLU A 499 -19.86 22.73 -4.16
CA GLU A 499 -20.95 23.69 -3.98
C GLU A 499 -21.33 23.88 -2.50
N TRP A 500 -21.37 22.79 -1.73
CA TRP A 500 -21.60 22.86 -0.30
C TRP A 500 -20.51 23.68 0.41
N LEU A 501 -19.24 23.39 0.12
CA LEU A 501 -18.08 24.10 0.69
C LEU A 501 -18.18 25.61 0.44
N TYR A 502 -18.43 26.03 -0.80
CA TYR A 502 -18.58 27.45 -1.13
C TYR A 502 -19.86 28.08 -0.58
N THR A 503 -20.94 27.33 -0.41
CA THR A 503 -22.20 27.87 0.14
C THR A 503 -22.07 28.20 1.63
N HIS A 504 -21.30 27.41 2.37
CA HIS A 504 -21.25 27.50 3.83
C HIS A 504 -19.95 28.08 4.40
N ARG A 505 -18.83 27.89 3.72
CA ARG A 505 -17.49 28.31 4.18
C ARG A 505 -16.93 29.53 3.43
N LEU A 506 -17.53 29.99 2.33
CA LEU A 506 -17.06 31.25 1.70
C LEU A 506 -17.41 32.46 2.58
N ASP A 507 -16.41 33.25 2.97
CA ASP A 507 -16.65 34.54 3.58
C ASP A 507 -16.96 35.61 2.53
N ASN A 508 -18.07 36.33 2.71
CA ASN A 508 -18.55 37.33 1.75
C ASN A 508 -17.69 38.59 1.65
N LYS A 509 -16.94 38.96 2.70
CA LYS A 509 -16.09 40.15 2.72
C LYS A 509 -14.74 39.87 2.05
N TRP A 510 -14.12 38.74 2.37
CA TRP A 510 -12.78 38.38 1.91
C TRP A 510 -12.76 37.53 0.65
N GLN A 511 -13.88 36.90 0.28
CA GLN A 511 -14.01 35.97 -0.85
C GLN A 511 -13.03 34.78 -0.76
N LEU A 512 -12.81 34.31 0.47
CA LEU A 512 -11.94 33.19 0.84
C LEU A 512 -12.69 32.22 1.76
N LEU A 513 -12.23 30.97 1.82
CA LEU A 513 -12.83 29.94 2.67
C LEU A 513 -12.42 30.13 4.12
N LYS A 514 -13.39 30.08 5.03
CA LYS A 514 -13.20 30.15 6.49
C LYS A 514 -13.28 28.77 7.13
N ARG A 515 -12.62 28.63 8.28
CA ARG A 515 -12.64 27.48 9.19
C ARG A 515 -12.63 27.96 10.65
N GLY A 516 -12.71 27.06 11.62
CA GLY A 516 -12.48 27.42 13.03
C GLY A 516 -11.00 27.70 13.32
N HIS A 517 -10.70 28.47 14.37
CA HIS A 517 -9.32 28.81 14.75
C HIS A 517 -8.57 27.57 15.28
N THR A 518 -7.84 26.90 14.39
CA THR A 518 -6.88 25.82 14.71
C THR A 518 -5.46 26.25 14.30
N VAL A 519 -4.45 25.39 14.42
CA VAL A 519 -3.08 25.64 13.90
C VAL A 519 -2.94 25.55 12.37
N ASP A 520 -3.87 26.13 11.61
CA ASP A 520 -3.95 26.16 10.13
C ASP A 520 -4.57 24.91 9.52
N TRP A 521 -3.81 23.81 9.39
CA TRP A 521 -4.32 22.55 8.85
C TRP A 521 -5.05 21.70 9.90
N GLY A 522 -4.59 21.78 11.16
CA GLY A 522 -5.01 20.89 12.25
C GLY A 522 -6.52 20.91 12.54
N ASP A 523 -7.01 19.84 13.17
CA ASP A 523 -8.39 19.62 13.57
C ASP A 523 -8.69 20.09 15.02
N VAL A 524 -7.68 20.51 15.78
CA VAL A 524 -7.86 20.98 17.17
C VAL A 524 -8.07 22.50 17.22
N LYS A 525 -9.25 22.95 17.67
CA LYS A 525 -9.52 24.36 17.94
C LYS A 525 -8.82 24.91 19.18
N VAL A 526 -8.69 26.23 19.24
CA VAL A 526 -8.14 26.99 20.38
C VAL A 526 -9.06 26.89 21.60
N GLU A 527 -10.37 26.98 21.39
CA GLU A 527 -11.40 27.10 22.43
C GLU A 527 -11.66 25.78 23.19
N PRO A 528 -12.06 25.86 24.48
CA PRO A 528 -12.53 24.68 25.21
C PRO A 528 -13.86 24.16 24.63
N GLY A 529 -13.99 22.84 24.50
CA GLY A 529 -15.21 22.19 24.02
C GLY A 529 -15.32 20.74 24.50
N GLY A 530 -16.50 20.14 24.33
CA GLY A 530 -16.70 18.71 24.59
C GLY A 530 -16.00 17.83 23.54
N ASN A 531 -15.95 18.31 22.30
CA ASN A 531 -15.16 17.76 21.20
C ASN A 531 -14.30 18.90 20.61
N PRO A 532 -12.97 18.75 20.45
CA PRO A 532 -12.11 19.77 19.85
C PRO A 532 -12.30 19.95 18.34
N THR A 533 -12.88 18.96 17.63
CA THR A 533 -13.11 19.04 16.17
C THR A 533 -14.42 19.72 15.79
N ASP A 534 -15.24 20.10 16.78
CA ASP A 534 -16.53 20.74 16.58
C ASP A 534 -16.53 22.24 16.86
N ILE A 535 -17.15 22.99 15.95
CA ILE A 535 -17.42 24.41 16.14
C ILE A 535 -18.65 24.60 17.04
N ALA A 536 -18.52 25.42 18.07
CA ALA A 536 -19.55 25.77 19.03
C ALA A 536 -19.94 27.26 18.91
N PRO A 537 -21.14 27.66 19.38
CA PRO A 537 -21.54 29.07 19.40
C PRO A 537 -20.58 29.92 20.26
N GLY A 538 -19.84 30.83 19.61
CA GLY A 538 -18.86 31.72 20.24
C GLY A 538 -17.41 31.44 19.85
N ASP A 539 -17.12 30.30 19.22
CA ASP A 539 -15.79 29.97 18.72
C ASP A 539 -15.37 30.91 17.57
N GLN A 540 -14.07 31.16 17.46
CA GLN A 540 -13.48 32.06 16.50
C GLN A 540 -13.32 31.42 15.13
N TRP A 541 -13.50 32.26 14.10
CA TRP A 541 -13.37 31.88 12.71
C TRP A 541 -12.18 32.57 12.07
N THR A 542 -11.37 31.79 11.37
CA THR A 542 -10.23 32.26 10.60
C THR A 542 -10.38 31.87 9.13
N ILE A 543 -9.71 32.62 8.27
CA ILE A 543 -9.32 32.17 6.93
C ILE A 543 -7.89 31.67 7.06
N SER A 544 -7.64 30.41 6.69
CA SER A 544 -6.32 29.79 6.73
C SER A 544 -5.71 29.71 5.32
N ILE A 545 -4.38 29.68 5.20
CA ILE A 545 -3.72 29.43 3.91
C ILE A 545 -3.91 27.97 3.46
N TYR A 546 -4.01 27.02 4.41
CA TYR A 546 -4.24 25.60 4.09
C TYR A 546 -5.51 25.38 3.27
N ASP A 547 -6.66 25.90 3.73
CA ASP A 547 -7.95 25.72 3.04
C ASP A 547 -7.91 26.30 1.63
N GLN A 548 -7.24 27.45 1.43
CA GLN A 548 -7.19 28.08 0.11
C GLN A 548 -6.33 27.27 -0.87
N ALA A 549 -5.22 26.71 -0.41
CA ALA A 549 -4.29 25.94 -1.24
C ALA A 549 -4.94 24.65 -1.77
N ILE A 550 -5.55 23.87 -0.90
CA ILE A 550 -6.20 22.60 -1.28
C ILE A 550 -7.49 22.85 -2.08
N ALA A 551 -8.29 23.86 -1.73
CA ALA A 551 -9.49 24.18 -2.49
C ALA A 551 -9.15 24.77 -3.88
N TYR A 552 -8.03 25.46 -4.02
CA TYR A 552 -7.49 25.91 -5.31
C TYR A 552 -7.20 24.71 -6.22
N ARG A 553 -6.44 23.73 -5.72
CA ARG A 553 -6.16 22.47 -6.45
C ARG A 553 -7.46 21.73 -6.80
N ALA A 554 -8.34 21.53 -5.83
CA ALA A 554 -9.63 20.86 -6.03
C ALA A 554 -10.47 21.55 -7.12
N CYS A 555 -10.53 22.89 -7.16
CA CYS A 555 -11.23 23.60 -8.23
C CYS A 555 -10.61 23.34 -9.62
N GLN A 556 -9.29 23.22 -9.75
CA GLN A 556 -8.64 22.90 -11.03
C GLN A 556 -8.90 21.45 -11.46
N GLU A 557 -8.78 20.50 -10.53
CA GLU A 557 -8.99 19.07 -10.78
C GLU A 557 -10.46 18.77 -11.12
N LEU A 558 -11.40 19.40 -10.40
CA LEU A 558 -12.83 19.32 -10.70
C LEU A 558 -13.18 19.98 -12.04
N ALA A 559 -12.51 21.08 -12.41
CA ALA A 559 -12.67 21.68 -13.73
C ALA A 559 -12.22 20.74 -14.87
N GLU A 560 -11.12 19.99 -14.67
CA GLU A 560 -10.67 18.98 -15.64
C GLU A 560 -11.65 17.81 -15.72
N MET A 561 -12.10 17.27 -14.58
CA MET A 561 -13.03 16.13 -14.55
C MET A 561 -14.40 16.48 -15.19
N ASN A 562 -14.93 17.69 -14.96
CA ASN A 562 -16.13 18.18 -15.65
C ASN A 562 -15.92 18.27 -17.17
N ARG A 563 -14.76 18.80 -17.62
CA ARG A 563 -14.42 18.84 -19.05
C ARG A 563 -14.33 17.44 -19.67
N ALA A 564 -13.80 16.46 -18.93
CA ALA A 564 -13.66 15.08 -19.39
C ALA A 564 -15.01 14.37 -19.60
N VAL A 565 -16.05 14.71 -18.83
CA VAL A 565 -17.41 14.17 -19.05
C VAL A 565 -18.20 14.95 -20.11
N GLY A 566 -17.80 16.18 -20.42
CA GLY A 566 -18.46 17.08 -21.38
C GLY A 566 -19.21 18.27 -20.76
N ASP A 567 -19.17 18.43 -19.44
CA ASP A 567 -19.80 19.56 -18.74
C ASP A 567 -18.86 20.79 -18.77
N LEU A 568 -18.92 21.52 -19.88
CA LEU A 568 -18.11 22.73 -20.06
C LEU A 568 -18.52 23.87 -19.12
N ALA A 569 -19.79 23.92 -18.69
CA ALA A 569 -20.29 24.99 -17.83
C ALA A 569 -19.71 24.89 -16.41
N ASN A 570 -19.74 23.70 -15.80
CA ASN A 570 -19.06 23.50 -14.52
C ASN A 570 -17.53 23.53 -14.68
N ALA A 571 -16.97 23.07 -15.80
CA ALA A 571 -15.54 23.20 -16.06
C ALA A 571 -15.05 24.66 -16.07
N GLU A 572 -15.76 25.56 -16.73
CA GLU A 572 -15.44 27.00 -16.75
C GLU A 572 -15.65 27.64 -15.38
N ARG A 573 -16.76 27.33 -14.70
CA ARG A 573 -17.09 27.82 -13.35
C ARG A 573 -16.00 27.48 -12.33
N TRP A 574 -15.54 26.23 -12.28
CA TRP A 574 -14.51 25.82 -11.32
C TRP A 574 -13.11 26.36 -11.69
N ALA A 575 -12.81 26.48 -12.99
CA ALA A 575 -11.58 27.14 -13.44
C ALA A 575 -11.55 28.64 -13.06
N GLN A 576 -12.67 29.35 -13.21
CA GLN A 576 -12.82 30.72 -12.73
C GLN A 576 -12.66 30.79 -11.22
N ARG A 577 -13.29 29.87 -10.48
CA ARG A 577 -13.20 29.84 -9.01
C ARG A 577 -11.78 29.62 -8.50
N ALA A 578 -10.99 28.76 -9.16
CA ALA A 578 -9.57 28.61 -8.88
C ALA A 578 -8.80 29.94 -9.10
N ALA A 579 -9.06 30.64 -10.22
CA ALA A 579 -8.43 31.94 -10.49
C ALA A 579 -8.82 33.01 -9.47
N GLU A 580 -10.08 33.01 -9.00
CA GLU A 580 -10.56 33.88 -7.92
C GLU A 580 -9.84 33.58 -6.60
N LEU A 581 -9.79 32.31 -6.16
CA LEU A 581 -9.07 31.90 -4.95
C LEU A 581 -7.60 32.35 -4.98
N ARG A 582 -6.88 32.08 -6.08
CA ARG A 582 -5.47 32.51 -6.21
C ARG A 582 -5.36 34.04 -6.08
N ARG A 583 -6.25 34.80 -6.73
CA ARG A 583 -6.23 36.27 -6.67
C ARG A 583 -6.49 36.79 -5.25
N TYR A 584 -7.56 36.34 -4.60
CA TYR A 584 -7.91 36.80 -3.25
C TYR A 584 -6.89 36.35 -2.19
N THR A 585 -6.34 35.14 -2.32
CA THR A 585 -5.30 34.64 -1.39
C THR A 585 -4.03 35.48 -1.47
N ASN A 586 -3.60 35.83 -2.69
CA ASN A 586 -2.48 36.74 -2.90
C ASN A 586 -2.79 38.19 -2.45
N GLN A 587 -4.05 38.62 -2.54
CA GLN A 587 -4.46 39.96 -2.09
C GLN A 587 -4.50 40.09 -0.56
N HIS A 588 -4.84 39.01 0.16
CA HIS A 588 -5.19 39.08 1.59
C HIS A 588 -4.23 38.33 2.52
N LEU A 589 -3.63 37.22 2.07
CA LEU A 589 -2.75 36.39 2.90
C LEU A 589 -1.26 36.58 2.58
N TRP A 590 -0.86 36.95 1.36
CA TRP A 590 0.56 37.08 1.00
C TRP A 590 1.26 38.23 1.75
N GLN A 591 2.36 37.94 2.44
CA GLN A 591 3.15 38.93 3.17
C GLN A 591 4.45 39.24 2.43
N ALA A 592 4.41 40.20 1.50
CA ALA A 592 5.56 40.53 0.64
C ALA A 592 6.86 40.88 1.40
N GLN A 593 6.76 41.44 2.61
CA GLN A 593 7.92 41.77 3.46
C GLN A 593 8.48 40.57 4.23
N ARG A 594 7.69 39.50 4.42
CA ARG A 594 8.12 38.27 5.12
C ARG A 594 8.45 37.13 4.16
N GLY A 595 7.89 37.13 2.95
CA GLY A 595 8.15 36.11 1.92
C GLY A 595 7.34 34.82 2.08
N PHE A 596 6.22 34.87 2.81
CA PHE A 596 5.29 33.75 2.99
C PHE A 596 3.84 34.26 3.19
N TYR A 597 2.86 33.37 3.06
CA TYR A 597 1.46 33.63 3.37
C TYR A 597 1.18 33.56 4.87
N ARG A 598 0.31 34.46 5.36
CA ARG A 598 -0.26 34.43 6.71
C ARG A 598 -0.84 33.05 7.00
N THR A 599 -0.50 32.50 8.16
CA THR A 599 -1.11 31.30 8.72
C THR A 599 -2.62 31.53 8.91
N HIS A 600 -3.00 32.69 9.46
CA HIS A 600 -4.41 33.06 9.69
C HIS A 600 -4.73 34.51 9.28
N LEU A 601 -5.96 34.70 8.85
CA LEU A 601 -6.65 35.99 8.89
C LEU A 601 -7.93 35.81 9.71
N HIS A 602 -8.02 36.52 10.84
CA HIS A 602 -9.17 36.47 11.73
C HIS A 602 -10.38 37.22 11.17
N LEU A 603 -11.58 36.64 11.31
CA LEU A 603 -12.83 37.31 10.93
C LEU A 603 -13.31 38.29 12.00
N GLU A 604 -13.07 37.97 13.28
CA GLU A 604 -13.32 38.83 14.44
C GLU A 604 -11.99 39.15 15.16
N PRO A 605 -11.80 40.34 15.76
CA PRO A 605 -10.50 40.67 16.38
C PRO A 605 -10.20 39.83 17.63
N VAL A 606 -9.23 38.91 17.56
CA VAL A 606 -8.73 38.16 18.72
C VAL A 606 -7.55 38.90 19.38
N PRO A 607 -7.68 39.37 20.63
CA PRO A 607 -6.57 40.02 21.34
C PRO A 607 -5.68 38.97 22.03
N HIS A 608 -4.55 38.61 21.40
CA HIS A 608 -3.53 37.74 21.98
C HIS A 608 -2.12 38.38 21.94
N PRO A 609 -1.19 37.99 22.84
CA PRO A 609 0.10 38.67 23.02
C PRO A 609 1.16 38.31 21.95
N ILE A 610 0.83 37.50 20.95
CA ILE A 610 1.76 37.02 19.91
C ILE A 610 1.47 37.66 18.55
N ASP A 611 2.54 37.79 17.75
CA ASP A 611 2.51 38.19 16.34
C ASP A 611 2.28 36.94 15.46
N GLU A 612 1.02 36.51 15.28
CA GLU A 612 0.68 35.37 14.41
C GLU A 612 1.14 35.57 12.96
N ASP A 613 1.27 36.82 12.49
CA ASP A 613 1.83 37.12 11.17
C ASP A 613 3.31 36.70 11.04
N ALA A 614 4.03 36.55 12.15
CA ALA A 614 5.39 36.00 12.18
C ALA A 614 5.43 34.46 12.14
N ILE A 615 4.31 33.78 12.34
CA ILE A 615 4.24 32.32 12.28
C ILE A 615 4.17 31.90 10.82
N ILE A 616 5.18 31.14 10.38
CA ILE A 616 5.13 30.38 9.13
C ILE A 616 4.67 28.95 9.43
N SER A 617 3.54 28.57 8.84
CA SER A 617 3.01 27.22 8.85
C SER A 617 3.50 26.41 7.66
N ILE A 618 3.42 25.09 7.81
CA ILE A 618 3.67 24.10 6.76
C ILE A 618 2.73 24.22 5.55
N ALA A 619 1.56 24.83 5.73
CA ALA A 619 0.62 25.10 4.65
C ALA A 619 1.18 26.06 3.60
N ASN A 620 2.25 26.79 3.89
CA ASN A 620 3.02 27.50 2.87
C ASN A 620 3.69 26.52 1.88
N ALA A 621 4.19 25.36 2.32
CA ALA A 621 4.64 24.30 1.42
C ALA A 621 3.46 23.70 0.63
N VAL A 622 2.28 23.57 1.25
CA VAL A 622 1.06 23.11 0.58
C VAL A 622 0.61 24.11 -0.50
N ALA A 623 0.72 25.42 -0.27
CA ALA A 623 0.46 26.46 -1.26
C ALA A 623 1.41 26.37 -2.47
N VAL A 624 2.64 25.92 -2.29
CA VAL A 624 3.56 25.63 -3.40
C VAL A 624 3.20 24.30 -4.08
N TYR A 625 3.03 23.21 -3.34
CA TYR A 625 2.67 21.88 -3.84
C TYR A 625 1.38 21.86 -4.68
N THR A 626 0.38 22.64 -4.27
CA THR A 626 -0.90 22.82 -4.99
C THR A 626 -0.79 23.78 -6.18
N GLY A 627 0.37 24.41 -6.37
CA GLY A 627 0.64 25.42 -7.38
C GLY A 627 -0.01 26.78 -7.12
N LEU A 628 -0.69 27.01 -5.99
CA LEU A 628 -1.33 28.30 -5.63
C LEU A 628 -0.30 29.45 -5.60
N ALA A 629 0.87 29.19 -5.03
CA ALA A 629 2.03 30.07 -5.05
C ALA A 629 2.69 30.07 -6.45
N ASP A 630 3.28 31.19 -6.85
CA ASP A 630 4.14 31.24 -8.04
C ASP A 630 5.62 30.90 -7.73
N GLU A 631 6.45 30.81 -8.77
CA GLU A 631 7.88 30.46 -8.65
C GLU A 631 8.70 31.42 -7.77
N LEU A 632 8.36 32.71 -7.74
CA LEU A 632 9.05 33.70 -6.90
C LEU A 632 8.64 33.51 -5.44
N GLN A 633 7.36 33.25 -5.20
CA GLN A 633 6.82 32.97 -3.88
C GLN A 633 7.37 31.64 -3.32
N ALA A 634 7.41 30.60 -4.14
CA ALA A 634 7.97 29.30 -3.78
C ALA A 634 9.41 29.42 -3.28
N GLY A 635 10.26 30.18 -3.98
CA GLY A 635 11.63 30.43 -3.56
C GLY A 635 11.75 31.06 -2.16
N ALA A 636 10.94 32.10 -1.89
CA ALA A 636 10.93 32.77 -0.58
C ALA A 636 10.31 31.91 0.53
N ILE A 637 9.29 31.11 0.21
CA ILE A 637 8.64 30.17 1.13
C ILE A 637 9.64 29.12 1.61
N PHE A 638 10.36 28.45 0.70
CA PHE A 638 11.33 27.40 1.07
C PHE A 638 12.47 27.94 1.94
N GLU A 639 12.94 29.16 1.69
CA GLU A 639 13.99 29.81 2.49
C GLU A 639 13.51 30.16 3.91
N ASN A 640 12.24 30.57 4.06
CA ASN A 640 11.63 30.77 5.37
C ASN A 640 11.35 29.44 6.10
N LEU A 641 10.88 28.40 5.40
CA LEU A 641 10.65 27.06 6.00
C LEU A 641 11.95 26.41 6.48
N GLU A 642 13.03 26.50 5.71
CA GLU A 642 14.35 26.02 6.13
C GLU A 642 14.91 26.84 7.30
N THR A 643 14.64 28.16 7.33
CA THR A 643 14.98 29.02 8.47
C THR A 643 14.19 28.65 9.73
N ALA A 644 12.88 28.42 9.61
CA ALA A 644 12.03 27.92 10.68
C ALA A 644 12.52 26.58 11.23
N ARG A 645 12.78 25.60 10.33
CA ARG A 645 13.33 24.29 10.69
C ARG A 645 14.64 24.41 11.48
N ARG A 646 15.58 25.24 11.01
CA ARG A 646 16.86 25.49 11.70
C ARG A 646 16.68 26.19 13.06
N SER A 647 15.83 27.21 13.14
CA SER A 647 15.56 27.97 14.37
C SER A 647 14.84 27.13 15.44
N MET A 648 13.96 26.22 15.02
CA MET A 648 13.37 25.22 15.90
C MET A 648 14.39 24.17 16.34
N GLY A 649 15.49 23.97 15.61
CA GLY A 649 16.42 22.86 15.79
C GLY A 649 15.84 21.53 15.31
N ALA A 650 14.96 21.57 14.31
CA ALA A 650 14.23 20.41 13.82
C ALA A 650 15.10 19.50 12.95
N ILE A 651 15.09 18.19 13.22
CA ILE A 651 16.06 17.23 12.67
C ILE A 651 15.88 16.91 11.17
N LYS A 652 14.71 17.20 10.59
CA LYS A 652 14.29 16.93 9.20
C LYS A 652 13.16 17.92 8.79
N PRO A 653 12.75 18.04 7.52
CA PRO A 653 11.59 18.85 7.10
C PRO A 653 10.24 18.35 7.67
N GLY A 654 9.15 19.03 7.35
CA GLY A 654 7.81 18.68 7.83
C GLY A 654 7.46 19.27 9.20
N LEU A 655 8.08 20.41 9.56
CA LEU A 655 7.74 21.15 10.77
C LEU A 655 6.39 21.84 10.57
N SER A 656 5.40 21.50 11.40
CA SER A 656 4.02 21.99 11.29
C SER A 656 3.89 23.51 11.31
N LEU A 657 4.60 24.21 12.20
CA LEU A 657 4.73 25.67 12.20
C LEU A 657 5.91 26.18 13.06
N TYR A 658 6.30 27.44 12.86
CA TYR A 658 7.27 28.15 13.70
C TYR A 658 7.07 29.68 13.70
N PRO A 659 7.24 30.38 14.83
CA PRO A 659 7.39 29.82 16.18
C PRO A 659 6.11 29.09 16.64
N PRO A 660 6.21 28.10 17.53
CA PRO A 660 5.05 27.47 18.14
C PRO A 660 4.24 28.47 18.98
N TYR A 661 2.93 28.23 19.05
CA TYR A 661 2.05 28.93 19.98
C TYR A 661 2.45 28.62 21.43
N PRO A 662 2.39 29.61 22.33
CA PRO A 662 2.81 29.43 23.72
C PRO A 662 1.92 28.42 24.45
N SER A 663 2.50 27.69 25.38
CA SER A 663 1.78 26.69 26.18
C SER A 663 0.57 27.31 26.91
N GLY A 664 -0.61 26.70 26.75
CA GLY A 664 -1.87 27.21 27.30
C GLY A 664 -2.64 28.17 26.37
N PHE A 665 -2.15 28.44 25.15
CA PHE A 665 -2.94 29.13 24.12
C PHE A 665 -4.15 28.28 23.68
N PHE A 666 -3.89 27.01 23.35
CA PHE A 666 -4.93 26.01 23.09
C PHE A 666 -5.47 25.41 24.38
N ALA A 667 -6.78 25.27 24.49
CA ALA A 667 -7.42 24.57 25.61
C ALA A 667 -7.12 23.06 25.63
N TYR A 668 -6.82 22.46 24.48
CA TYR A 668 -6.50 21.03 24.39
C TYR A 668 -5.06 20.73 24.82
N HIS A 669 -4.92 19.89 25.86
CA HIS A 669 -3.68 19.64 26.57
C HIS A 669 -2.49 19.10 25.72
N GLN A 670 -2.74 18.50 24.55
CA GLN A 670 -1.67 17.98 23.67
C GLN A 670 -1.03 19.06 22.79
N MET A 671 -1.62 20.26 22.72
CA MET A 671 -1.18 21.38 21.88
C MET A 671 -0.15 22.29 22.58
N GLY A 672 0.69 21.70 23.44
CA GLY A 672 1.81 22.40 24.08
C GLY A 672 2.86 22.89 23.07
N GLU A 673 3.79 23.73 23.54
CA GLU A 673 4.82 24.32 22.68
C GLU A 673 5.73 23.23 22.06
N GLY A 674 5.73 23.12 20.72
CA GLY A 674 6.51 22.11 20.00
C GLY A 674 5.90 20.70 20.01
N MET A 675 4.61 20.57 20.35
CA MET A 675 3.89 19.30 20.44
C MET A 675 2.82 19.16 19.34
N TYR A 676 2.63 17.92 18.87
CA TYR A 676 1.55 17.54 17.96
C TYR A 676 1.48 18.44 16.73
N GLN A 677 0.37 19.14 16.53
CA GLN A 677 0.17 20.08 15.41
C GLN A 677 0.77 21.48 15.70
N ASN A 678 1.10 21.79 16.96
CA ASN A 678 1.70 23.06 17.40
C ASN A 678 3.25 22.99 17.42
N GLY A 679 3.86 22.81 16.24
CA GLY A 679 5.32 22.77 16.09
C GLY A 679 5.98 21.39 16.22
N GLY A 680 5.19 20.31 16.16
CA GLY A 680 5.71 18.95 15.95
C GLY A 680 6.17 18.70 14.50
N LEU A 681 6.99 17.66 14.30
CA LEU A 681 7.42 17.16 12.99
C LEU A 681 6.50 16.05 12.48
N TRP A 682 6.13 16.10 11.21
CA TRP A 682 5.25 15.14 10.54
C TRP A 682 5.87 14.71 9.20
N ASP A 683 6.11 13.41 8.99
CA ASP A 683 6.73 12.93 7.73
C ASP A 683 5.79 13.04 6.53
N TRP A 684 4.48 12.93 6.74
CA TRP A 684 3.45 13.33 5.79
C TRP A 684 3.73 14.72 5.20
N TRP A 685 3.89 15.73 6.07
CA TRP A 685 4.21 17.08 5.63
C TRP A 685 5.62 17.23 5.07
N GLY A 686 6.58 16.47 5.59
CA GLY A 686 7.92 16.38 5.01
C GLY A 686 7.88 15.95 3.54
N GLY A 687 7.09 14.92 3.21
CA GLY A 687 6.90 14.45 1.84
C GLY A 687 6.25 15.47 0.92
N VAL A 688 5.22 16.19 1.40
CA VAL A 688 4.59 17.29 0.65
C VAL A 688 5.60 18.41 0.36
N GLN A 689 6.38 18.83 1.36
CA GLN A 689 7.43 19.84 1.20
C GLN A 689 8.50 19.40 0.20
N ILE A 690 9.07 18.20 0.37
CA ILE A 690 10.12 17.65 -0.52
C ILE A 690 9.61 17.55 -1.96
N THR A 691 8.36 17.10 -2.15
CA THR A 691 7.75 17.00 -3.48
C THR A 691 7.63 18.38 -4.15
N ALA A 692 7.20 19.40 -3.40
CA ALA A 692 7.14 20.78 -3.88
C ALA A 692 8.54 21.33 -4.24
N GLU A 693 9.55 21.09 -3.40
CA GLU A 693 10.93 21.52 -3.66
C GLU A 693 11.50 20.89 -4.93
N PHE A 694 11.24 19.59 -5.16
CA PHE A 694 11.58 18.93 -6.43
C PHE A 694 10.84 19.52 -7.63
N GLN A 695 9.54 19.81 -7.50
CA GLN A 695 8.73 20.34 -8.60
C GLN A 695 9.12 21.78 -8.99
N HIS A 696 9.49 22.61 -8.02
CA HIS A 696 9.83 24.04 -8.19
C HIS A 696 11.34 24.32 -8.21
N GLY A 697 12.12 23.39 -8.77
CA GLY A 697 13.49 23.67 -9.17
C GLY A 697 14.48 23.88 -8.02
N ARG A 698 14.30 23.13 -6.92
CA ARG A 698 15.19 23.07 -5.75
C ARG A 698 15.70 21.63 -5.54
N ALA A 699 15.98 20.88 -6.61
CA ALA A 699 16.27 19.44 -6.53
C ALA A 699 17.40 19.05 -5.57
N GLN A 700 18.44 19.88 -5.42
CA GLN A 700 19.49 19.64 -4.43
C GLN A 700 18.96 19.71 -2.99
N GLN A 701 18.20 20.75 -2.64
CA GLN A 701 17.61 20.92 -1.31
C GLN A 701 16.63 19.77 -1.01
N ALA A 702 15.77 19.44 -1.97
CA ALA A 702 14.81 18.34 -1.85
C ALA A 702 15.49 16.98 -1.61
N LEU A 703 16.61 16.71 -2.29
CA LEU A 703 17.41 15.51 -2.04
C LEU A 703 18.08 15.52 -0.66
N GLU A 704 18.67 16.64 -0.24
CA GLU A 704 19.24 16.79 1.11
C GLU A 704 18.17 16.54 2.19
N HIS A 705 16.97 17.09 2.01
CA HIS A 705 15.82 16.93 2.88
C HIS A 705 15.27 15.48 2.88
N LEU A 706 15.15 14.84 1.72
CA LEU A 706 14.77 13.42 1.62
C LEU A 706 15.78 12.51 2.30
N MET A 707 17.09 12.79 2.19
CA MET A 707 18.14 12.06 2.89
C MET A 707 18.11 12.27 4.42
N MET A 708 17.57 13.39 4.92
CA MET A 708 17.30 13.56 6.36
C MET A 708 16.17 12.64 6.83
N VAL A 709 15.08 12.51 6.05
CA VAL A 709 13.99 11.57 6.36
C VAL A 709 14.46 10.13 6.25
N ALA A 710 15.17 9.76 5.17
CA ALA A 710 15.73 8.41 4.99
C ALA A 710 16.71 8.03 6.10
N LYS A 711 17.52 8.98 6.59
CA LYS A 711 18.37 8.79 7.77
C LYS A 711 17.55 8.52 9.03
N ASP A 712 16.49 9.28 9.27
CA ASP A 712 15.62 9.10 10.44
C ASP A 712 14.91 7.74 10.36
N TRP A 713 14.26 7.40 9.25
CA TRP A 713 13.61 6.10 9.03
C TRP A 713 14.58 4.94 9.25
N GLY A 714 15.81 5.03 8.73
CA GLY A 714 16.85 4.01 8.92
C GLY A 714 17.35 3.81 10.37
N THR A 715 16.88 4.61 11.34
CA THR A 715 17.10 4.33 12.78
C THR A 715 16.00 3.46 13.41
N ARG A 716 14.87 3.28 12.73
CA ARG A 716 13.73 2.47 13.18
C ARG A 716 13.71 1.17 12.38
N PRO A 717 13.65 -0.02 13.01
CA PRO A 717 13.57 -1.27 12.25
C PRO A 717 12.22 -1.42 11.54
N PHE A 718 11.13 -0.91 12.14
CA PHE A 718 9.76 -1.00 11.65
C PHE A 718 8.95 0.23 12.10
N GLY A 719 7.85 0.52 11.40
CA GLY A 719 6.89 1.57 11.76
C GLY A 719 7.30 2.99 11.34
N LEU A 720 6.29 3.79 10.99
CA LEU A 720 6.39 5.22 10.68
C LEU A 720 5.48 5.99 11.66
N PRO A 721 6.04 6.80 12.56
CA PRO A 721 5.23 7.50 13.54
C PRO A 721 4.39 8.60 12.88
N GLU A 722 3.22 8.83 13.46
CA GLU A 722 2.30 9.92 13.12
C GLU A 722 3.00 11.28 13.24
N TRP A 723 3.62 11.54 14.39
CA TRP A 723 4.44 12.74 14.59
C TRP A 723 5.64 12.52 15.52
N GLN A 724 6.53 13.50 15.54
CA GLN A 724 7.75 13.48 16.35
C GLN A 724 8.02 14.84 17.01
N PHE A 725 8.66 14.82 18.18
CA PHE A 725 9.25 16.03 18.77
C PHE A 725 10.38 16.56 17.88
N ALA A 726 10.30 17.85 17.51
CA ALA A 726 11.15 18.41 16.46
C ALA A 726 12.66 18.23 16.69
N ARG A 727 13.13 18.43 17.94
CA ARG A 727 14.55 18.39 18.30
C ARG A 727 15.09 17.00 18.61
N THR A 728 14.25 16.10 19.11
CA THR A 728 14.69 14.79 19.62
C THR A 728 14.39 13.64 18.65
N GLY A 729 13.46 13.82 17.70
CA GLY A 729 12.97 12.73 16.84
C GLY A 729 12.12 11.69 17.58
N GLU A 730 11.75 11.97 18.83
CA GLU A 730 11.01 11.05 19.68
C GLU A 730 9.57 10.91 19.16
N ALA A 731 9.19 9.67 18.85
CA ALA A 731 7.92 9.31 18.22
C ALA A 731 6.70 9.48 19.16
N ARG A 732 5.57 9.88 18.58
CA ARG A 732 4.27 10.04 19.24
C ARG A 732 3.13 9.76 18.25
N GLY A 733 1.94 9.51 18.80
CA GLY A 733 0.78 9.05 18.03
C GLY A 733 0.94 7.60 17.56
N SER A 734 0.17 7.22 16.54
CA SER A 734 0.26 5.91 15.89
C SER A 734 1.68 5.61 15.41
N LEU A 735 2.08 4.34 15.43
CA LEU A 735 3.40 3.90 14.98
C LEU A 735 3.41 3.38 13.53
N ASN A 736 2.26 3.32 12.86
CA ASN A 736 2.14 2.93 11.45
C ASN A 736 1.28 3.94 10.67
N TYR A 737 1.69 5.20 10.62
CA TYR A 737 0.90 6.29 10.01
C TYR A 737 1.01 6.31 8.47
N ALA A 738 -0.10 6.00 7.79
CA ALA A 738 -0.19 5.79 6.34
C ALA A 738 0.06 7.05 5.51
N ALA A 739 -0.41 8.23 5.94
CA ALA A 739 -0.19 9.47 5.19
C ALA A 739 1.30 9.84 5.09
N SER A 740 2.11 9.46 6.10
CA SER A 740 3.58 9.56 6.04
C SER A 740 4.18 8.61 4.99
N ALA A 741 3.70 7.37 4.89
CA ALA A 741 4.10 6.44 3.83
C ALA A 741 3.68 6.96 2.44
N GLY A 742 2.47 7.51 2.34
CA GLY A 742 1.89 8.09 1.13
C GLY A 742 2.70 9.24 0.55
N ALA A 743 2.88 10.32 1.31
CA ALA A 743 3.54 11.53 0.82
C ALA A 743 5.05 11.36 0.61
N ILE A 744 5.73 10.53 1.42
CA ILE A 744 7.16 10.22 1.21
C ILE A 744 7.36 9.29 0.00
N GLY A 745 6.43 8.37 -0.27
CA GLY A 745 6.44 7.59 -1.51
C GLY A 745 6.27 8.48 -2.76
N GLU A 746 5.45 9.53 -2.70
CA GLU A 746 5.29 10.51 -3.77
C GLU A 746 6.59 11.31 -3.95
N ALA A 747 7.20 11.76 -2.85
CA ALA A 747 8.49 12.45 -2.84
C ALA A 747 9.64 11.62 -3.46
N ILE A 748 9.59 10.29 -3.38
CA ILE A 748 10.52 9.41 -4.08
C ILE A 748 10.12 9.26 -5.55
N ILE A 749 8.91 8.79 -5.84
CA ILE A 749 8.47 8.41 -7.19
C ILE A 749 8.32 9.62 -8.11
N ALA A 750 7.52 10.61 -7.70
CA ALA A 750 7.22 11.82 -8.47
C ALA A 750 8.18 12.99 -8.16
N GLY A 751 8.86 12.96 -7.01
CA GLY A 751 9.92 13.90 -6.64
C GLY A 751 11.30 13.49 -7.18
N LEU A 752 12.04 12.64 -6.46
CA LEU A 752 13.42 12.27 -6.82
C LEU A 752 13.55 11.68 -8.22
N PHE A 753 12.71 10.68 -8.53
CA PHE A 753 12.74 10.00 -9.83
C PHE A 753 11.84 10.66 -10.89
N GLY A 754 10.95 11.57 -10.50
CA GLY A 754 10.14 12.37 -11.43
C GLY A 754 9.24 11.57 -12.36
N VAL A 755 8.76 10.40 -11.93
CA VAL A 755 7.84 9.57 -12.70
C VAL A 755 6.41 10.00 -12.46
N HIS A 756 5.72 10.40 -13.53
CA HIS A 756 4.27 10.54 -13.55
C HIS A 756 3.71 9.57 -14.60
N LEU A 757 2.90 8.62 -14.14
CA LEU A 757 2.27 7.59 -14.97
C LEU A 757 0.76 7.61 -14.75
N ASN A 758 -0.01 7.83 -15.81
CA ASN A 758 -1.47 7.72 -15.78
C ASN A 758 -1.99 7.22 -17.14
N LYS A 759 -3.31 6.99 -17.23
CA LYS A 759 -3.94 6.47 -18.45
C LYS A 759 -3.75 7.34 -19.71
N ASP A 760 -3.48 8.64 -19.55
CA ASP A 760 -3.44 9.63 -20.64
C ASP A 760 -2.00 9.96 -21.08
N GLU A 761 -1.04 9.93 -20.15
CA GLU A 761 0.34 10.39 -20.39
C GLU A 761 1.40 9.70 -19.52
N VAL A 762 2.66 9.74 -20.01
CA VAL A 762 3.87 9.42 -19.25
C VAL A 762 4.80 10.63 -19.27
N LYS A 763 5.22 11.08 -18.09
CA LYS A 763 6.26 12.12 -17.93
C LYS A 763 7.40 11.56 -17.08
N LEU A 764 8.63 11.76 -17.52
CA LEU A 764 9.85 11.37 -16.80
C LEU A 764 10.73 12.60 -16.60
N ALA A 765 10.89 13.01 -15.35
CA ALA A 765 11.64 14.19 -14.95
C ALA A 765 12.74 13.83 -13.92
N PRO A 766 13.73 12.98 -14.26
CA PRO A 766 14.73 12.51 -13.29
C PRO A 766 15.52 13.67 -12.68
N ARG A 767 15.44 13.80 -11.35
CA ARG A 767 16.10 14.88 -10.57
C ARG A 767 17.37 14.40 -9.87
N LEU A 768 18.03 13.41 -10.49
CA LEU A 768 19.18 12.69 -9.93
C LEU A 768 20.50 13.47 -10.09
N GLY A 769 20.58 14.38 -11.07
CA GLY A 769 21.74 15.23 -11.31
C GLY A 769 23.01 14.44 -11.64
N PHE A 770 24.01 14.49 -10.76
CA PHE A 770 25.25 13.73 -10.89
C PHE A 770 25.13 12.27 -10.39
N ASN A 771 24.02 11.91 -9.73
CA ASN A 771 23.83 10.56 -9.16
C ASN A 771 23.27 9.60 -10.21
N GLU A 772 23.68 8.34 -10.15
CA GLU A 772 23.03 7.27 -10.90
C GLU A 772 21.74 6.84 -10.20
N GLY A 773 20.82 6.21 -10.94
CA GLY A 773 19.61 5.65 -10.35
C GLY A 773 18.79 4.82 -11.33
N TYR A 774 17.92 3.98 -10.79
CA TYR A 774 16.95 3.20 -11.55
C TYR A 774 15.59 3.24 -10.83
N ILE A 775 14.52 3.33 -11.61
CA ILE A 775 13.15 3.17 -11.11
C ILE A 775 12.32 2.35 -12.09
N ARG A 776 11.35 1.65 -11.52
CA ARG A 776 10.23 1.03 -12.22
C ARG A 776 8.96 1.35 -11.44
N VAL A 777 7.96 1.82 -12.16
CA VAL A 777 6.62 2.07 -11.66
C VAL A 777 5.64 1.26 -12.48
N TYR A 778 4.76 0.53 -11.79
CA TYR A 778 3.64 -0.22 -12.35
C TYR A 778 2.34 0.28 -11.71
N GLN A 779 1.32 0.55 -12.52
CA GLN A 779 0.00 1.02 -12.06
C GLN A 779 -1.03 -0.11 -12.28
N PRO A 780 -1.42 -0.87 -11.24
CA PRO A 780 -2.28 -2.05 -11.38
C PRO A 780 -3.67 -1.78 -11.96
N ALA A 781 -4.13 -0.53 -11.92
CA ALA A 781 -5.45 -0.12 -12.42
C ALA A 781 -5.53 0.15 -13.93
N THR A 782 -4.38 0.25 -14.59
CA THR A 782 -4.27 0.47 -16.04
C THR A 782 -3.44 -0.59 -16.75
N ASP A 783 -2.78 -1.49 -15.99
CA ASP A 783 -1.71 -2.39 -16.46
C ASP A 783 -0.53 -1.65 -17.13
N LEU A 784 -0.41 -0.33 -16.88
CA LEU A 784 0.68 0.48 -17.41
C LEU A 784 1.93 0.35 -16.55
N TYR A 785 3.09 0.40 -17.20
CA TYR A 785 4.38 0.55 -16.53
C TYR A 785 5.27 1.58 -17.22
N VAL A 786 6.20 2.14 -16.47
CA VAL A 786 7.39 2.79 -16.99
C VAL A 786 8.58 2.44 -16.10
N ALA A 787 9.72 2.16 -16.72
CA ALA A 787 10.99 1.99 -16.05
C ALA A 787 12.06 2.84 -16.73
N TYR A 788 13.02 3.35 -15.97
CA TYR A 788 14.23 3.93 -16.53
C TYR A 788 15.46 3.65 -15.67
N ARG A 789 16.63 3.61 -16.32
CA ARG A 789 17.94 3.74 -15.68
C ARG A 789 18.59 5.04 -16.15
N TYR A 790 19.17 5.78 -15.22
CA TYR A 790 19.94 6.98 -15.47
C TYR A 790 21.36 6.79 -14.93
N THR A 791 22.37 7.17 -15.71
CA THR A 791 23.78 7.18 -15.32
C THR A 791 24.44 8.47 -15.74
N TRP A 792 25.40 8.96 -14.94
CA TRP A 792 26.20 10.14 -15.24
C TRP A 792 27.69 9.80 -15.22
N LYS A 793 28.38 9.93 -16.36
CA LYS A 793 29.82 9.61 -16.46
C LYS A 793 30.51 10.43 -17.55
N ASP A 794 31.72 10.92 -17.27
CA ASP A 794 32.61 11.58 -18.26
C ASP A 794 31.92 12.69 -19.09
N LYS A 795 31.10 13.51 -18.43
CA LYS A 795 30.22 14.56 -19.02
C LYS A 795 29.05 14.06 -19.89
N VAL A 796 28.69 12.79 -19.77
CA VAL A 796 27.58 12.17 -20.50
C VAL A 796 26.51 11.70 -19.51
N ALA A 797 25.30 12.23 -19.64
CA ALA A 797 24.10 11.63 -19.08
C ALA A 797 23.57 10.58 -20.07
N THR A 798 23.32 9.37 -19.59
CA THR A 798 22.62 8.33 -20.36
C THR A 798 21.37 7.94 -19.60
N MET A 799 20.22 8.02 -20.27
CA MET A 799 18.93 7.56 -19.77
C MET A 799 18.39 6.49 -20.72
N GLU A 800 18.23 5.26 -20.25
CA GLU A 800 17.49 4.22 -20.96
C GLU A 800 16.13 4.05 -20.29
N TYR A 801 15.03 4.08 -21.05
CA TYR A 801 13.69 3.85 -20.52
C TYR A 801 12.92 2.79 -21.32
N GLY A 802 11.89 2.23 -20.69
CA GLY A 802 10.92 1.30 -21.27
C GLY A 802 9.52 1.57 -20.73
N SER A 803 8.50 1.61 -21.59
CA SER A 803 7.09 1.72 -21.20
C SER A 803 6.18 0.98 -22.20
N ASN A 804 5.04 0.47 -21.74
CA ASN A 804 3.94 -0.03 -22.58
C ASN A 804 2.87 1.02 -22.88
N HIS A 805 3.02 2.27 -22.42
CA HIS A 805 2.09 3.35 -22.77
C HIS A 805 2.11 3.62 -24.28
N THR A 806 0.99 4.03 -24.86
CA THR A 806 0.84 4.27 -26.30
C THR A 806 1.11 5.71 -26.71
N ALA A 807 1.03 6.67 -25.79
CA ALA A 807 1.34 8.08 -26.05
C ALA A 807 2.86 8.34 -25.97
N PRO A 808 3.37 9.39 -26.65
CA PRO A 808 4.76 9.80 -26.52
C PRO A 808 5.15 10.14 -25.07
N VAL A 809 6.36 9.77 -24.68
CA VAL A 809 6.94 10.05 -23.37
C VAL A 809 7.50 11.47 -23.36
N GLN A 810 7.07 12.30 -22.40
CA GLN A 810 7.68 13.62 -22.18
C GLN A 810 8.86 13.48 -21.21
N VAL A 811 10.03 13.94 -21.62
CA VAL A 811 11.27 13.80 -20.84
C VAL A 811 11.84 15.16 -20.47
N ARG A 812 12.11 15.36 -19.17
CA ARG A 812 12.73 16.55 -18.57
C ARG A 812 13.99 16.15 -17.79
N LEU A 813 15.14 16.07 -18.44
CA LEU A 813 16.40 15.70 -17.80
C LEU A 813 16.98 16.90 -17.03
N LEU A 814 17.18 16.77 -15.71
CA LEU A 814 17.92 17.75 -14.93
C LEU A 814 19.37 17.81 -15.44
N LEU A 815 19.80 18.99 -15.93
CA LEU A 815 21.18 19.21 -16.33
C LEU A 815 22.04 19.52 -15.10
N PRO A 816 23.20 18.85 -14.93
CA PRO A 816 24.13 19.23 -13.89
C PRO A 816 24.63 20.67 -14.03
N LEU A 817 24.78 21.35 -12.89
CA LEU A 817 25.05 22.79 -12.79
C LEU A 817 26.27 23.24 -13.62
N ASN A 818 26.09 24.37 -14.33
CA ASN A 818 27.11 25.10 -15.09
C ASN A 818 27.79 24.35 -16.25
N GLN A 819 27.20 23.26 -16.76
CA GLN A 819 27.70 22.56 -17.95
C GLN A 819 26.76 22.73 -19.15
N PRO A 820 27.18 23.37 -20.26
CA PRO A 820 26.33 23.54 -21.43
C PRO A 820 26.22 22.25 -22.24
N VAL A 821 25.07 22.03 -22.88
CA VAL A 821 24.81 20.85 -23.73
C VAL A 821 25.64 20.96 -25.02
N ALA A 822 26.38 19.90 -25.32
CA ALA A 822 27.16 19.74 -26.56
C ALA A 822 26.34 19.01 -27.64
N THR A 823 25.74 17.87 -27.29
CA THR A 823 24.92 17.04 -28.20
C THR A 823 23.82 16.32 -27.45
N VAL A 824 22.70 16.08 -28.12
CA VAL A 824 21.57 15.28 -27.62
C VAL A 824 21.21 14.25 -28.68
N ALA A 825 21.18 12.97 -28.30
CA ALA A 825 20.81 11.88 -29.19
C ALA A 825 19.72 11.00 -28.59
N LEU A 826 18.77 10.59 -29.41
CA LEU A 826 17.77 9.57 -29.13
C LEU A 826 18.07 8.38 -30.06
N ASP A 827 18.33 7.20 -29.48
CA ASP A 827 18.73 5.98 -30.20
C ASP A 827 19.88 6.20 -31.20
N GLY A 828 20.83 7.07 -30.83
CA GLY A 828 21.99 7.46 -31.64
C GLY A 828 21.69 8.50 -32.74
N GLN A 829 20.46 8.97 -32.90
CA GLN A 829 20.09 10.04 -33.83
C GLN A 829 20.00 11.39 -33.11
N ALA A 830 20.54 12.45 -33.72
CA ALA A 830 20.43 13.79 -33.17
C ALA A 830 18.95 14.24 -33.13
N VAL A 831 18.51 14.78 -31.98
CA VAL A 831 17.12 15.16 -31.74
C VAL A 831 17.01 16.61 -31.27
N ALA A 832 15.90 17.27 -31.63
CA ALA A 832 15.59 18.60 -31.14
C ALA A 832 15.24 18.57 -29.64
N TYR A 833 15.66 19.60 -28.91
CA TYR A 833 15.37 19.78 -27.50
C TYR A 833 15.19 21.27 -27.20
N THR A 834 14.55 21.58 -26.06
CA THR A 834 14.53 22.92 -25.48
C THR A 834 15.20 22.91 -24.11
N LEU A 835 15.60 24.08 -23.64
CA LEU A 835 16.05 24.27 -22.25
C LEU A 835 14.97 25.03 -21.49
N GLU A 836 14.56 24.48 -20.35
CA GLU A 836 13.59 25.04 -19.44
C GLU A 836 14.28 25.31 -18.10
N ARG A 837 14.06 26.49 -17.50
CA ARG A 837 14.59 26.83 -16.18
C ARG A 837 13.43 26.96 -15.20
N ILE A 838 13.50 26.20 -14.11
CA ILE A 838 12.55 26.24 -13.00
C ILE A 838 13.39 26.51 -11.75
N GLY A 839 13.11 27.56 -10.99
CA GLY A 839 13.92 27.96 -9.84
C GLY A 839 15.44 28.04 -10.13
N ALA A 840 16.21 27.22 -9.40
CA ALA A 840 17.66 27.08 -9.56
C ALA A 840 18.05 26.04 -10.62
N ASP A 841 17.15 25.12 -10.95
CA ASP A 841 17.40 23.97 -11.82
C ASP A 841 17.23 24.33 -13.32
N THR A 842 18.02 23.68 -14.17
CA THR A 842 17.87 23.77 -15.63
C THR A 842 17.62 22.38 -16.19
N TYR A 843 16.53 22.24 -16.94
CA TYR A 843 16.09 20.98 -17.54
C TYR A 843 16.28 21.02 -19.05
N LEU A 844 16.78 19.93 -19.61
CA LEU A 844 16.67 19.61 -21.02
C LEU A 844 15.32 18.93 -21.25
N VAL A 845 14.54 19.42 -22.22
CA VAL A 845 13.19 18.95 -22.48
C VAL A 845 13.08 18.42 -23.91
N LEU A 846 12.56 17.21 -24.06
CA LEU A 846 12.23 16.60 -25.34
C LEU A 846 11.01 15.68 -25.23
N THR A 847 10.37 15.39 -26.38
CA THR A 847 9.38 14.32 -26.50
C THR A 847 10.04 13.12 -27.18
N ALA A 848 9.84 11.93 -26.64
CA ALA A 848 10.38 10.68 -27.18
C ALA A 848 9.25 9.65 -27.42
N PRO A 849 9.45 8.63 -28.29
CA PRO A 849 8.39 7.68 -28.64
C PRO A 849 8.01 6.73 -27.49
N PRO A 850 6.83 6.09 -27.56
CA PRO A 850 6.48 4.98 -26.67
C PRO A 850 7.35 3.74 -26.96
N GLY A 851 7.55 2.90 -25.95
CA GLY A 851 8.38 1.69 -26.05
C GLY A 851 9.69 1.83 -25.29
N ARG A 852 10.79 1.31 -25.86
CA ARG A 852 12.12 1.25 -25.23
C ARG A 852 13.14 2.05 -26.04
N HIS A 853 13.74 3.05 -25.42
CA HIS A 853 14.63 4.02 -26.06
C HIS A 853 15.80 4.42 -25.16
N GLN A 854 16.87 4.92 -25.76
CA GLN A 854 18.03 5.49 -25.08
C GLN A 854 18.21 6.97 -25.46
N ILE A 855 18.31 7.83 -24.45
CA ILE A 855 18.64 9.24 -24.57
C ILE A 855 20.07 9.44 -24.05
N ILE A 856 20.90 10.11 -24.84
CA ILE A 856 22.27 10.49 -24.47
C ILE A 856 22.39 12.01 -24.55
N VAL A 857 22.83 12.64 -23.46
CA VAL A 857 23.15 14.07 -23.39
C VAL A 857 24.62 14.22 -23.06
N THR A 858 25.40 14.77 -23.99
CA THR A 858 26.80 15.13 -23.77
C THR A 858 26.87 16.60 -23.39
N GLN A 859 27.61 16.94 -22.33
CA GLN A 859 27.95 18.32 -21.94
C GLN A 859 29.41 18.67 -22.27
N GLN A 860 29.71 19.97 -22.42
CA GLN A 860 31.04 20.48 -22.85
C GLN A 860 32.10 20.43 -21.75
#